data_AF-A0A7W9LN82-F1
#
_entry.id   AF-A0A7W9LN82-F1
#
_cell.length_a   1.000
_cell.length_b   1.000
_cell.length_c   1.000
_cell.angle_alpha   90.00
_cell.angle_beta   90.00
_cell.angle_gamma   90.00
#
_symmetry.space_group_name_H-M   'P 1'
#
loop_
_entity.id
_entity.type
_entity.pdbx_description
1 polymer ?
#
loop_
_entity_poly.entity_id
_entity_poly.type
_entity_poly.pdbx_seq_one_letter_code
_entity_poly.pdbx_strand_id
1 'polypeptide(L)'
;MSKPILRTALAAAVLGAGLLAVPAQAAPPGEFDLQAHRGGLGLRPESTLASFGNALQLGVSTLELDIQITKDGYAVVTHDRRINPAKCADTAPVTPGDPQFPYAQGRYIKDLTLAQVQTLDCGARQLAGYPEQQVVPGAGMPLLSEVFDLVKAYDADDVMLNIETKVEAGAPHETAPREQFVQVVAREIRDATMEKQVTIQSFDWGALMRMGEVAPRLRLVALTNYDFLQVDRPGASPWLGGIDIDDFDDDPIAAIESFGADAFSPVHGFPQGGSVDDPGYVPYVTRDMVRRAHRAGIEVVPWTIDDPATMNKLIDDGVDGIITDYPDRLRTVLAERGLRLPEPIASPLDVQAHRGGRWDRPENTLPAFAHALENEAISTLELDTGVTADGVLVVSHDRAINGSHCIDTAPATPGDPEFPYVGDLVRDLTLAQIKTIDCGTKLLPELPEQVAAPGARIPTLDEVFELVEQSGRDDIRFNIETKISPLVNDTAPYQEFTRKLVSAIQAAGLEDRATIQSFDWRTIRYARRLDRDIETVALVWQYGPAECASLADECSLQAVYGDRSVTSPWTGGLDWWRVRDLGRLTRQAGASTVSANWQVHDPAQGTVVSSDWYLREDPSYFHGPTIEELHRQNVKVVPYTINDASIMQRLIDLGVDGIITDDPNLLIEVATLNGLR
;
A
#
# COMPACT_ATOMS: atom_id res chain seq x y z
N MET A 1 -32.79 -54.82 -37.82
CA MET A 1 -33.55 -54.13 -38.87
C MET A 1 -34.23 -52.91 -38.26
N SER A 2 -33.86 -51.74 -38.76
CA SER A 2 -34.65 -50.51 -38.92
C SER A 2 -35.34 -49.87 -37.70
N LYS A 3 -34.74 -48.75 -37.24
CA LYS A 3 -35.48 -47.59 -36.70
C LYS A 3 -36.36 -46.97 -37.80
N PRO A 4 -37.45 -46.28 -37.44
CA PRO A 4 -37.45 -44.84 -37.70
C PRO A 4 -38.07 -43.96 -36.59
N ILE A 5 -37.77 -42.68 -36.79
CA ILE A 5 -37.98 -41.48 -35.96
C ILE A 5 -39.42 -40.96 -36.12
N LEU A 6 -40.01 -40.40 -35.05
CA LEU A 6 -41.08 -39.41 -35.19
C LEU A 6 -40.78 -38.20 -34.31
N ARG A 7 -40.69 -37.03 -34.97
CA ARG A 7 -40.56 -35.70 -34.39
C ARG A 7 -41.92 -35.23 -33.91
N THR A 8 -42.00 -34.67 -32.70
CA THR A 8 -43.18 -33.93 -32.25
C THR A 8 -42.76 -32.50 -31.94
N ALA A 9 -43.33 -31.56 -32.71
CA ALA A 9 -43.26 -30.14 -32.47
C ALA A 9 -44.11 -29.77 -31.24
N LEU A 10 -43.57 -28.93 -30.36
CA LEU A 10 -44.33 -28.34 -29.26
C LEU A 10 -44.59 -26.86 -29.56
N ALA A 11 -45.87 -26.50 -29.54
CA ALA A 11 -46.39 -25.18 -29.80
C ALA A 11 -46.02 -24.21 -28.67
N ALA A 12 -45.65 -22.98 -29.04
CA ALA A 12 -45.43 -21.87 -28.12
C ALA A 12 -46.78 -21.31 -27.66
N ALA A 13 -47.01 -21.30 -26.35
CA ALA A 13 -48.10 -20.57 -25.71
C ALA A 13 -47.57 -19.20 -25.25
N VAL A 14 -48.14 -18.13 -25.80
CA VAL A 14 -47.91 -16.74 -25.39
C VAL A 14 -48.81 -16.47 -24.18
N LEU A 15 -48.19 -16.26 -23.01
CA LEU A 15 -48.84 -15.71 -21.82
C LEU A 15 -48.30 -14.29 -21.62
N GLY A 16 -49.15 -13.30 -21.86
CA GLY A 16 -48.88 -11.90 -21.53
C GLY A 16 -48.89 -11.71 -20.02
N ALA A 17 -47.75 -11.30 -19.47
CA ALA A 17 -47.65 -10.80 -18.10
C ALA A 17 -47.54 -9.26 -18.17
N GLY A 18 -48.47 -8.58 -17.52
CA GLY A 18 -48.41 -7.14 -17.33
C GLY A 18 -47.19 -6.77 -16.49
N LEU A 19 -46.48 -5.73 -16.91
CA LEU A 19 -45.42 -5.08 -16.16
C LEU A 19 -46.04 -4.40 -14.93
N LEU A 20 -46.04 -5.11 -13.79
CA LEU A 20 -46.11 -4.45 -12.49
C LEU A 20 -44.73 -3.88 -12.21
N ALA A 21 -44.64 -2.56 -12.09
CA ALA A 21 -43.45 -1.89 -11.60
C ALA A 21 -43.13 -2.45 -10.21
N VAL A 22 -41.99 -3.12 -10.09
CA VAL A 22 -41.42 -3.47 -8.80
C VAL A 22 -40.95 -2.14 -8.19
N PRO A 23 -41.45 -1.73 -7.02
CA PRO A 23 -40.91 -0.55 -6.36
C PRO A 23 -39.42 -0.82 -6.11
N ALA A 24 -38.57 0.16 -6.43
CA ALA A 24 -37.16 0.12 -6.07
C ALA A 24 -37.07 -0.27 -4.58
N GLN A 25 -36.40 -1.39 -4.33
CA GLN A 25 -36.16 -1.88 -2.99
C GLN A 25 -35.33 -0.80 -2.29
N ALA A 26 -35.88 -0.15 -1.27
CA ALA A 26 -35.09 0.69 -0.38
C ALA A 26 -33.93 -0.14 0.16
N ALA A 27 -32.72 0.39 0.08
CA ALA A 27 -31.53 -0.23 0.65
C ALA A 27 -31.79 -0.60 2.12
N PRO A 28 -31.22 -1.70 2.65
CA PRO A 28 -31.23 -1.93 4.09
C PRO A 28 -30.63 -0.68 4.77
N PRO A 29 -31.01 -0.35 6.03
CA PRO A 29 -30.41 0.78 6.73
C PRO A 29 -28.89 0.61 6.66
N GLY A 30 -28.25 1.49 5.88
CA GLY A 30 -26.87 1.36 5.47
C GLY A 30 -25.94 1.50 6.67
N GLU A 31 -24.74 0.93 6.58
CA GLU A 31 -23.65 1.29 7.48
C GLU A 31 -23.42 2.80 7.39
N PHE A 32 -23.11 3.42 8.54
CA PHE A 32 -22.88 4.86 8.59
C PHE A 32 -21.67 5.23 7.73
N ASP A 33 -21.83 6.18 6.82
CA ASP A 33 -20.80 6.54 5.86
C ASP A 33 -19.76 7.49 6.49
N LEU A 34 -18.63 6.90 6.89
CA LEU A 34 -17.47 7.63 7.39
C LEU A 34 -16.60 8.04 6.20
N GLN A 35 -16.62 9.32 5.83
CA GLN A 35 -15.80 9.84 4.73
C GLN A 35 -14.57 10.59 5.25
N ALA A 36 -13.38 10.18 4.80
CA ALA A 36 -12.13 10.87 5.08
C ALA A 36 -11.95 12.05 4.11
N HIS A 37 -12.23 13.28 4.58
CA HIS A 37 -12.10 14.52 3.81
C HIS A 37 -10.66 14.69 3.34
N ARG A 38 -10.46 14.68 2.02
CA ARG A 38 -9.15 14.72 1.35
C ARG A 38 -8.16 13.67 1.87
N GLY A 39 -8.66 12.49 2.27
CA GLY A 39 -7.86 11.43 2.89
C GLY A 39 -7.57 11.61 4.39
N GLY A 40 -8.24 12.54 5.07
CA GLY A 40 -8.01 12.84 6.49
C GLY A 40 -6.94 13.92 6.66
N LEU A 41 -7.24 15.12 6.16
CA LEU A 41 -6.37 16.31 6.24
C LEU A 41 -5.83 16.59 7.66
N GLY A 42 -6.58 16.25 8.70
CA GLY A 42 -6.14 16.43 10.08
C GLY A 42 -4.99 15.53 10.52
N LEU A 43 -4.71 14.46 9.77
CA LEU A 43 -3.74 13.42 10.11
C LEU A 43 -2.54 13.39 9.16
N ARG A 44 -2.75 13.63 7.86
CA ARG A 44 -1.72 13.65 6.80
C ARG A 44 -1.95 14.82 5.83
N PRO A 45 -0.97 15.20 4.98
CA PRO A 45 -1.15 16.27 4.01
C PRO A 45 -2.29 15.93 3.05
N GLU A 46 -3.26 16.85 2.91
CA GLU A 46 -4.48 16.63 2.12
C GLU A 46 -4.20 16.17 0.69
N SER A 47 -5.10 15.35 0.15
CA SER A 47 -5.13 14.99 -1.27
C SER A 47 -3.85 14.31 -1.76
N THR A 48 -3.12 13.64 -0.87
CA THR A 48 -1.90 12.88 -1.20
C THR A 48 -2.16 11.37 -1.11
N LEU A 49 -1.37 10.55 -1.82
CA LEU A 49 -1.43 9.09 -1.65
C LEU A 49 -1.19 8.69 -0.19
N ALA A 50 -0.28 9.38 0.51
CA ALA A 50 -0.05 9.21 1.95
C ALA A 50 -1.32 9.37 2.80
N SER A 51 -2.13 10.40 2.53
CA SER A 51 -3.40 10.60 3.23
C SER A 51 -4.42 9.50 2.93
N PHE A 52 -4.58 9.13 1.67
CA PHE A 52 -5.53 8.08 1.28
C PHE A 52 -5.14 6.69 1.82
N GLY A 53 -3.85 6.34 1.76
CA GLY A 53 -3.33 5.12 2.34
C GLY A 53 -3.53 5.05 3.86
N ASN A 54 -3.27 6.16 4.56
CA ASN A 54 -3.55 6.27 5.99
C ASN A 54 -5.05 6.08 6.30
N ALA A 55 -5.95 6.66 5.50
CA ALA A 55 -7.38 6.48 5.68
C ALA A 55 -7.83 5.02 5.45
N LEU A 56 -7.29 4.33 4.43
CA LEU A 56 -7.55 2.90 4.20
C LEU A 56 -7.08 2.04 5.39
N GLN A 57 -5.88 2.30 5.90
CA GLN A 57 -5.33 1.61 7.07
C GLN A 57 -6.11 1.91 8.35
N LEU A 58 -6.69 3.10 8.51
CA LEU A 58 -7.59 3.39 9.62
C LEU A 58 -8.92 2.64 9.51
N GLY A 59 -9.39 2.37 8.30
CA GLY A 59 -10.70 1.80 8.00
C GLY A 59 -11.75 2.91 7.85
N VAL A 60 -12.04 3.29 6.62
CA VAL A 60 -13.07 4.29 6.31
C VAL A 60 -14.05 3.73 5.28
N SER A 61 -15.28 4.25 5.27
CA SER A 61 -16.28 3.83 4.28
C SER A 61 -15.97 4.45 2.92
N THR A 62 -15.50 5.70 2.93
CA THR A 62 -15.32 6.50 1.72
C THR A 62 -14.06 7.38 1.80
N LEU A 63 -13.30 7.41 0.72
CA LEU A 63 -12.26 8.42 0.48
C LEU A 63 -12.88 9.62 -0.23
N GLU A 64 -12.88 10.77 0.40
CA GLU A 64 -13.33 12.02 -0.21
C GLU A 64 -12.12 12.73 -0.84
N LEU A 65 -12.28 13.27 -2.05
CA LEU A 65 -11.19 13.93 -2.77
C LEU A 65 -11.67 14.96 -3.78
N ASP A 66 -10.82 15.95 -4.04
CA ASP A 66 -11.07 17.06 -4.95
C ASP A 66 -10.26 16.93 -6.25
N ILE A 67 -10.87 17.25 -7.39
CA ILE A 67 -10.20 17.23 -8.69
C ILE A 67 -10.08 18.63 -9.29
N GLN A 68 -8.91 18.90 -9.86
CA GLN A 68 -8.65 19.99 -10.80
C GLN A 68 -8.10 19.43 -12.13
N ILE A 69 -8.28 20.17 -13.23
CA ILE A 69 -7.73 19.77 -14.54
C ILE A 69 -6.56 20.66 -14.92
N THR A 70 -5.42 20.06 -15.26
CA THR A 70 -4.22 20.77 -15.72
C THR A 70 -4.41 21.33 -17.14
N LYS A 71 -3.49 22.19 -17.57
CA LYS A 71 -3.46 22.79 -18.93
C LYS A 71 -3.47 21.75 -20.05
N ASP A 72 -2.77 20.64 -19.82
CA ASP A 72 -2.64 19.50 -20.74
C ASP A 72 -3.70 18.41 -20.52
N GLY A 73 -4.69 18.66 -19.65
CA GLY A 73 -5.94 17.90 -19.59
C GLY A 73 -5.94 16.69 -18.66
N TYR A 74 -4.99 16.61 -17.71
CA TYR A 74 -4.95 15.57 -16.68
C TYR A 74 -5.77 15.96 -15.46
N ALA A 75 -6.46 14.99 -14.85
CA ALA A 75 -7.09 15.17 -13.55
C ALA A 75 -6.05 14.98 -12.44
N VAL A 76 -5.77 16.05 -11.71
CA VAL A 76 -4.91 16.05 -10.53
C VAL A 76 -5.77 16.22 -9.28
N VAL A 77 -5.42 15.50 -8.23
CA VAL A 77 -6.12 15.52 -6.94
C VAL A 77 -5.59 16.67 -6.12
N THR A 78 -6.40 17.71 -5.96
CA THR A 78 -6.09 18.90 -5.17
C THR A 78 -7.33 19.76 -4.98
N HIS A 79 -7.49 20.31 -3.78
CA HIS A 79 -8.62 21.18 -3.46
C HIS A 79 -8.55 22.54 -4.17
N ASP A 80 -7.39 23.18 -4.13
CA ASP A 80 -7.26 24.58 -4.47
C ASP A 80 -7.10 24.75 -5.99
N ARG A 81 -7.92 25.60 -6.61
CA ARG A 81 -7.78 25.96 -8.04
C ARG A 81 -6.49 26.72 -8.37
N ARG A 82 -5.80 27.23 -7.35
CA ARG A 82 -4.49 27.89 -7.42
C ARG A 82 -3.51 27.18 -6.51
N ILE A 83 -2.24 27.11 -6.90
CA ILE A 83 -1.19 26.62 -6.00
C ILE A 83 -1.15 27.51 -4.76
N ASN A 84 -1.36 26.89 -3.61
CA ASN A 84 -1.37 27.56 -2.33
C ASN A 84 0.03 27.53 -1.70
N PRO A 85 0.75 28.66 -1.60
CA PRO A 85 2.09 28.69 -1.01
C PRO A 85 2.08 28.39 0.50
N ALA A 86 0.94 28.34 1.18
CA ALA A 86 0.89 27.82 2.54
C ALA A 86 1.09 26.29 2.58
N LYS A 87 0.69 25.59 1.51
CA LYS A 87 0.73 24.12 1.39
C LYS A 87 1.92 23.64 0.57
N CYS A 88 2.15 24.24 -0.60
CA CYS A 88 3.10 23.74 -1.59
C CYS A 88 4.35 24.62 -1.77
N ALA A 89 5.46 23.99 -2.14
CA ALA A 89 6.75 24.59 -2.43
C ALA A 89 7.31 24.11 -3.79
N ASP A 90 7.94 25.02 -4.53
CA ASP A 90 8.72 24.65 -5.72
C ASP A 90 9.98 23.87 -5.33
N THR A 91 10.22 22.72 -5.97
CA THR A 91 11.50 21.98 -5.84
C THR A 91 12.49 22.37 -6.94
N ALA A 92 12.05 22.33 -8.20
CA ALA A 92 12.82 22.69 -9.38
C ALA A 92 11.89 23.07 -10.55
N PRO A 93 12.38 23.85 -11.54
CA PRO A 93 11.66 24.05 -12.79
C PRO A 93 11.73 22.78 -13.66
N VAL A 94 10.69 22.52 -14.44
CA VAL A 94 10.66 21.39 -15.40
C VAL A 94 11.77 21.52 -16.45
N THR A 95 12.05 22.76 -16.88
CA THR A 95 13.17 23.06 -17.78
C THR A 95 13.93 24.29 -17.29
N PRO A 96 15.27 24.34 -17.45
CA PRO A 96 16.04 25.53 -17.09
C PRO A 96 15.49 26.79 -17.79
N GLY A 97 15.07 27.78 -17.00
CA GLY A 97 14.52 29.03 -17.53
C GLY A 97 13.04 28.99 -17.91
N ASP A 98 12.27 28.01 -17.44
CA ASP A 98 10.81 27.98 -17.61
C ASP A 98 10.19 29.34 -17.20
N PRO A 99 9.50 30.05 -18.11
CA PRO A 99 8.94 31.38 -17.84
C PRO A 99 7.79 31.36 -16.83
N GLN A 100 7.19 30.20 -16.57
CA GLN A 100 6.16 30.01 -15.56
C GLN A 100 6.77 29.67 -14.18
N PHE A 101 8.06 29.36 -14.06
CA PHE A 101 8.68 29.16 -12.76
C PHE A 101 8.93 30.50 -12.04
N PRO A 102 8.69 30.64 -10.73
CA PRO A 102 8.16 29.64 -9.79
C PRO A 102 6.65 29.39 -9.97
N TYR A 103 6.22 28.14 -9.74
CA TYR A 103 4.84 27.71 -9.92
C TYR A 103 4.01 27.95 -8.64
N ALA A 104 4.61 27.84 -7.45
CA ALA A 104 3.90 27.89 -6.16
C ALA A 104 3.33 29.28 -5.79
N GLN A 105 3.58 30.31 -6.60
CA GLN A 105 3.14 31.68 -6.35
C GLN A 105 1.71 31.95 -6.85
N GLY A 106 0.74 31.13 -6.46
CA GLY A 106 -0.69 31.39 -6.69
C GLY A 106 -1.16 31.20 -8.13
N ARG A 107 -0.42 30.47 -8.97
CA ARG A 107 -0.82 30.15 -10.34
C ARG A 107 -2.01 29.20 -10.35
N TYR A 108 -2.89 29.33 -11.35
CA TYR A 108 -4.02 28.40 -11.51
C TYR A 108 -3.54 27.05 -12.03
N ILE A 109 -4.13 25.96 -11.53
CA ILE A 109 -3.83 24.59 -11.97
C ILE A 109 -4.04 24.44 -13.48
N LYS A 110 -5.15 24.98 -14.01
CA LYS A 110 -5.48 24.90 -15.44
C LYS A 110 -4.47 25.59 -16.38
N ASP A 111 -3.59 26.43 -15.84
CA ASP A 111 -2.58 27.16 -16.60
C ASP A 111 -1.19 26.47 -16.52
N LEU A 112 -1.06 25.43 -15.71
CA LEU A 112 0.16 24.61 -15.54
C LEU A 112 0.00 23.24 -16.20
N THR A 113 1.07 22.70 -16.77
CA THR A 113 1.08 21.31 -17.27
C THR A 113 1.25 20.32 -16.11
N LEU A 114 0.90 19.05 -16.31
CA LEU A 114 1.12 18.00 -15.30
C LEU A 114 2.58 17.96 -14.85
N ALA A 115 3.52 18.00 -15.80
CA ALA A 115 4.95 18.00 -15.49
C ALA A 115 5.36 19.16 -14.56
N GLN A 116 4.73 20.33 -14.67
CA GLN A 116 5.00 21.48 -13.78
C GLN A 116 4.37 21.28 -12.40
N VAL A 117 3.17 20.71 -12.34
CA VAL A 117 2.49 20.41 -11.07
C VAL A 117 3.27 19.34 -10.28
N GLN A 118 3.79 18.33 -10.96
CA GLN A 118 4.56 17.23 -10.36
C GLN A 118 5.93 17.66 -9.78
N THR A 119 6.43 18.87 -10.03
CA THR A 119 7.64 19.36 -9.36
C THR A 119 7.37 20.03 -8.01
N LEU A 120 6.12 20.07 -7.56
CA LEU A 120 5.74 20.71 -6.30
C LEU A 120 5.77 19.70 -5.15
N ASP A 121 6.36 20.12 -4.03
CA ASP A 121 6.22 19.45 -2.74
C ASP A 121 5.10 20.11 -1.96
N CYS A 122 4.01 19.39 -1.75
CA CYS A 122 2.82 19.81 -1.01
C CYS A 122 2.68 19.10 0.35
N GLY A 123 3.67 18.29 0.75
CA GLY A 123 3.62 17.50 1.98
C GLY A 123 4.62 17.92 3.05
N ALA A 124 5.64 18.71 2.73
CA ALA A 124 6.67 19.14 3.67
C ALA A 124 6.22 20.21 4.70
N ARG A 125 5.03 20.79 4.56
CA ARG A 125 4.53 21.87 5.42
C ARG A 125 3.31 21.41 6.22
N GLN A 126 3.39 21.54 7.54
CA GLN A 126 2.23 21.34 8.40
C GLN A 126 1.27 22.53 8.23
N LEU A 127 -0.01 22.24 8.01
CA LEU A 127 -1.03 23.25 7.81
C LEU A 127 -1.42 23.90 9.15
N ALA A 128 -1.54 25.24 9.15
CA ALA A 128 -2.00 25.97 10.32
C ALA A 128 -3.42 25.54 10.71
N GLY A 129 -3.63 25.23 12.00
CA GLY A 129 -4.91 24.70 12.51
C GLY A 129 -4.95 23.19 12.67
N TYR A 130 -3.98 22.46 12.12
CA TYR A 130 -3.91 20.99 12.17
C TYR A 130 -2.62 20.52 12.87
N PRO A 131 -2.52 20.68 14.21
CA PRO A 131 -1.30 20.35 14.95
C PRO A 131 -0.96 18.85 14.97
N GLU A 132 -1.96 18.00 14.75
CA GLU A 132 -1.83 16.53 14.69
C GLU A 132 -1.40 16.03 13.30
N GLN A 133 -1.45 16.88 12.27
CA GLN A 133 -1.08 16.49 10.91
C GLN A 133 0.42 16.19 10.85
N GLN A 134 0.75 14.96 10.45
CA GLN A 134 2.13 14.55 10.21
C GLN A 134 2.54 14.94 8.79
N VAL A 135 3.65 15.67 8.67
CA VAL A 135 4.20 16.05 7.36
C VAL A 135 4.76 14.85 6.61
N VAL A 136 4.70 14.89 5.29
CA VAL A 136 5.27 13.87 4.39
C VAL A 136 6.06 14.60 3.31
N PRO A 137 7.32 15.01 3.59
CA PRO A 137 8.14 15.76 2.65
C PRO A 137 8.30 15.02 1.32
N GLY A 138 8.07 15.71 0.20
CA GLY A 138 8.08 15.13 -1.14
C GLY A 138 6.71 14.71 -1.67
N ALA A 139 5.66 14.65 -0.82
CA ALA A 139 4.33 14.32 -1.31
C ALA A 139 3.78 15.44 -2.23
N GLY A 140 3.36 15.06 -3.43
CA GLY A 140 2.82 15.95 -4.45
C GLY A 140 1.31 15.82 -4.65
N MET A 141 0.81 16.43 -5.73
CA MET A 141 -0.58 16.24 -6.19
C MET A 141 -0.64 14.98 -7.08
N PRO A 142 -1.26 13.88 -6.64
CA PRO A 142 -1.36 12.69 -7.46
C PRO A 142 -2.35 12.89 -8.61
N LEU A 143 -2.23 12.07 -9.64
CA LEU A 143 -3.29 11.85 -10.62
C LEU A 143 -4.45 11.11 -9.98
N LEU A 144 -5.67 11.34 -10.48
CA LEU A 144 -6.82 10.54 -10.05
C LEU A 144 -6.63 9.04 -10.37
N SER A 145 -5.95 8.70 -11.46
CA SER A 145 -5.59 7.31 -11.76
C SER A 145 -4.70 6.67 -10.69
N GLU A 146 -3.77 7.43 -10.10
CA GLU A 146 -2.87 6.91 -9.04
C GLU A 146 -3.65 6.62 -7.75
N VAL A 147 -4.71 7.38 -7.45
CA VAL A 147 -5.60 7.06 -6.32
C VAL A 147 -6.41 5.78 -6.60
N PHE A 148 -6.87 5.57 -7.83
CA PHE A 148 -7.53 4.30 -8.19
C PHE A 148 -6.58 3.11 -8.11
N ASP A 149 -5.33 3.26 -8.55
CA ASP A 149 -4.32 2.21 -8.47
C ASP A 149 -3.97 1.91 -7.00
N LEU A 150 -3.93 2.93 -6.13
CA LEU A 150 -3.78 2.73 -4.69
C LEU A 150 -4.92 1.91 -4.09
N VAL A 151 -6.18 2.27 -4.36
CA VAL A 151 -7.36 1.54 -3.84
C VAL A 151 -7.35 0.08 -4.29
N LYS A 152 -6.96 -0.18 -5.55
CA LYS A 152 -6.81 -1.54 -6.08
C LYS A 152 -5.65 -2.30 -5.43
N ALA A 153 -4.52 -1.64 -5.17
CA ALA A 153 -3.38 -2.27 -4.53
C ALA A 153 -3.73 -2.76 -3.11
N TYR A 154 -4.61 -2.04 -2.41
CA TYR A 154 -5.16 -2.44 -1.11
C TYR A 154 -6.26 -3.51 -1.18
N ASP A 155 -6.67 -3.95 -2.38
CA ASP A 155 -7.86 -4.80 -2.60
C ASP A 155 -9.11 -4.22 -1.90
N ALA A 156 -9.22 -2.88 -1.87
CA ALA A 156 -10.27 -2.15 -1.15
C ALA A 156 -11.57 -2.03 -1.96
N ASP A 157 -12.10 -3.17 -2.43
CA ASP A 157 -13.27 -3.27 -3.31
C ASP A 157 -14.58 -2.69 -2.69
N ASP A 158 -14.65 -2.66 -1.36
CA ASP A 158 -15.82 -2.17 -0.61
C ASP A 158 -15.69 -0.69 -0.19
N VAL A 159 -14.56 -0.03 -0.48
CA VAL A 159 -14.36 1.40 -0.16
C VAL A 159 -14.83 2.27 -1.32
N MET A 160 -15.64 3.28 -1.01
CA MET A 160 -16.13 4.24 -1.99
C MET A 160 -15.15 5.42 -2.17
N LEU A 161 -15.24 6.11 -3.30
CA LEU A 161 -14.56 7.37 -3.58
C LEU A 161 -15.61 8.44 -3.89
N ASN A 162 -15.64 9.49 -3.08
CA ASN A 162 -16.51 10.65 -3.29
C ASN A 162 -15.70 11.78 -3.95
N ILE A 163 -15.80 11.86 -5.28
CA ILE A 163 -14.94 12.71 -6.12
C ILE A 163 -15.62 14.05 -6.38
N GLU A 164 -15.04 15.15 -5.87
CA GLU A 164 -15.49 16.51 -6.14
C GLU A 164 -14.94 17.06 -7.45
N THR A 165 -15.81 17.44 -8.37
CA THR A 165 -15.40 18.30 -9.50
C THR A 165 -15.39 19.77 -9.06
N LYS A 166 -14.21 20.36 -8.89
CA LYS A 166 -14.03 21.78 -8.50
C LYS A 166 -14.24 22.75 -9.66
N VAL A 167 -15.44 22.74 -10.23
CA VAL A 167 -15.83 23.74 -11.24
C VAL A 167 -16.19 25.05 -10.53
N GLU A 168 -15.46 26.12 -10.84
CA GLU A 168 -15.69 27.41 -10.21
C GLU A 168 -16.80 28.18 -10.95
N ALA A 169 -18.06 27.92 -10.61
CA ALA A 169 -19.20 28.52 -11.30
C ALA A 169 -19.27 30.06 -11.14
N GLY A 170 -18.83 30.59 -10.00
CA GLY A 170 -18.76 32.03 -9.74
C GLY A 170 -17.64 32.75 -10.52
N ALA A 171 -16.61 32.03 -10.94
CA ALA A 171 -15.51 32.55 -11.75
C ALA A 171 -15.00 31.48 -12.75
N PRO A 172 -15.78 31.17 -13.81
CA PRO A 172 -15.50 30.02 -14.70
C PRO A 172 -14.18 30.11 -15.48
N HIS A 173 -13.54 31.27 -15.49
CA HIS A 173 -12.25 31.51 -16.11
C HIS A 173 -11.06 31.15 -15.21
N GLU A 174 -11.31 30.69 -13.98
CA GLU A 174 -10.29 30.31 -12.98
C GLU A 174 -10.08 28.80 -12.87
N THR A 175 -10.99 27.99 -13.42
CA THR A 175 -10.89 26.52 -13.52
C THR A 175 -11.03 26.07 -14.97
N ALA A 176 -10.79 24.79 -15.25
CA ALA A 176 -11.11 24.24 -16.57
C ALA A 176 -12.64 24.31 -16.84
N PRO A 177 -13.07 24.32 -18.11
CA PRO A 177 -14.49 24.32 -18.45
C PRO A 177 -15.22 23.10 -17.88
N ARG A 178 -16.48 23.29 -17.47
CA ARG A 178 -17.36 22.23 -16.94
C ARG A 178 -17.36 20.96 -17.79
N GLU A 179 -17.50 21.10 -19.11
CA GLU A 179 -17.52 19.94 -20.02
C GLU A 179 -16.20 19.16 -19.97
N GLN A 180 -15.07 19.85 -19.82
CA GLN A 180 -13.78 19.19 -19.73
C GLN A 180 -13.66 18.38 -18.43
N PHE A 181 -14.07 18.95 -17.29
CA PHE A 181 -14.12 18.23 -16.01
C PHE A 181 -14.93 16.93 -16.14
N VAL A 182 -16.16 17.03 -16.64
CA VAL A 182 -17.06 15.87 -16.75
C VAL A 182 -16.45 14.80 -17.66
N GLN A 183 -15.95 15.16 -18.84
CA GLN A 183 -15.42 14.19 -19.79
C GLN A 183 -14.12 13.54 -19.34
N VAL A 184 -13.23 14.29 -18.67
CA VAL A 184 -11.97 13.73 -18.14
C VAL A 184 -12.27 12.77 -16.99
N VAL A 185 -13.02 13.20 -15.99
CA VAL A 185 -13.33 12.39 -14.81
C VAL A 185 -14.13 11.14 -15.19
N ALA A 186 -15.18 11.27 -16.02
CA ALA A 186 -15.97 10.12 -16.47
C ALA A 186 -15.16 9.11 -17.32
N ARG A 187 -14.15 9.58 -18.05
CA ARG A 187 -13.23 8.70 -18.78
C ARG A 187 -12.32 7.96 -17.82
N GLU A 188 -11.67 8.65 -16.89
CA GLU A 188 -10.73 8.02 -15.96
C GLU A 188 -11.41 6.98 -15.05
N ILE A 189 -12.62 7.26 -14.56
CA ILE A 189 -13.40 6.28 -13.78
C ILE A 189 -13.68 5.02 -14.60
N ARG A 190 -14.06 5.18 -15.87
CA ARG A 190 -14.36 4.05 -16.77
C ARG A 190 -13.11 3.25 -17.13
N ASP A 191 -12.03 3.94 -17.45
CA ASP A 191 -10.75 3.31 -17.81
C ASP A 191 -10.20 2.52 -16.61
N ALA A 192 -10.42 3.03 -15.39
CA ALA A 192 -10.06 2.35 -14.15
C ALA A 192 -11.08 1.28 -13.69
N THR A 193 -12.23 1.14 -14.36
CA THR A 193 -13.35 0.24 -13.99
C THR A 193 -13.92 0.48 -12.58
N MET A 194 -13.93 1.75 -12.14
CA MET A 194 -14.31 2.15 -10.78
C MET A 194 -15.76 2.65 -10.67
N GLU A 195 -16.61 2.48 -11.69
CA GLU A 195 -17.96 3.07 -11.73
C GLU A 195 -18.86 2.65 -10.55
N LYS A 196 -18.59 1.50 -9.93
CA LYS A 196 -19.36 1.00 -8.79
C LYS A 196 -18.90 1.56 -7.44
N GLN A 197 -17.68 2.05 -7.39
CA GLN A 197 -17.04 2.57 -6.18
C GLN A 197 -16.97 4.10 -6.19
N VAL A 198 -17.58 4.78 -7.15
CA VAL A 198 -17.47 6.24 -7.27
C VAL A 198 -18.82 6.92 -7.13
N THR A 199 -18.85 7.96 -6.29
CA THR A 199 -19.86 9.02 -6.30
C THR A 199 -19.24 10.32 -6.83
N ILE A 200 -20.03 11.12 -7.53
CA ILE A 200 -19.59 12.44 -8.02
C ILE A 200 -20.28 13.52 -7.21
N GLN A 201 -19.50 14.34 -6.54
CA GLN A 201 -19.99 15.51 -5.83
C GLN A 201 -19.56 16.82 -6.51
N SER A 202 -20.35 17.88 -6.37
CA SER A 202 -19.95 19.23 -6.81
C SER A 202 -20.87 20.31 -6.26
N PHE A 203 -20.29 21.48 -5.96
CA PHE A 203 -21.07 22.70 -5.76
C PHE A 203 -21.68 23.23 -7.07
N ASP A 204 -21.08 22.90 -8.21
CA ASP A 204 -21.65 23.21 -9.51
C ASP A 204 -22.64 22.10 -9.91
N TRP A 205 -23.92 22.28 -9.58
CA TRP A 205 -24.96 21.31 -9.91
C TRP A 205 -25.14 21.15 -11.41
N GLY A 206 -24.75 22.13 -12.22
CA GLY A 206 -24.72 21.98 -13.66
C GLY A 206 -23.67 20.96 -14.12
N ALA A 207 -22.56 20.80 -13.38
CA ALA A 207 -21.60 19.74 -13.61
C ALA A 207 -22.19 18.36 -13.26
N LEU A 208 -22.97 18.26 -12.18
CA LEU A 208 -23.68 17.03 -11.80
C LEU A 208 -24.72 16.63 -12.84
N MET A 209 -25.57 17.55 -13.29
CA MET A 209 -26.54 17.30 -14.35
C MET A 209 -25.85 16.79 -15.60
N ARG A 210 -24.74 17.44 -16.00
CA ARG A 210 -23.97 17.02 -17.17
C ARG A 210 -23.30 15.66 -16.96
N MET A 211 -22.82 15.37 -15.76
CA MET A 211 -22.29 14.04 -15.41
C MET A 211 -23.37 12.96 -15.52
N GLY A 212 -24.60 13.23 -15.05
CA GLY A 212 -25.73 12.31 -15.19
C GLY A 212 -26.07 12.00 -16.65
N GLU A 213 -25.86 12.93 -17.57
CA GLU A 213 -26.02 12.67 -19.01
C GLU A 213 -24.88 11.80 -19.59
N VAL A 214 -23.64 12.02 -19.15
CA VAL A 214 -22.44 11.36 -19.69
C VAL A 214 -22.23 9.97 -19.07
N ALA A 215 -22.56 9.81 -17.80
CA ALA A 215 -22.33 8.61 -16.99
C ALA A 215 -23.52 8.35 -16.05
N PRO A 216 -24.70 7.98 -16.58
CA PRO A 216 -25.98 7.87 -15.84
C PRO A 216 -26.03 6.78 -14.77
N ARG A 217 -24.95 6.02 -14.58
CA ARG A 217 -24.83 5.00 -13.51
C ARG A 217 -24.09 5.52 -12.28
N LEU A 218 -23.35 6.62 -12.41
CA LEU A 218 -22.67 7.22 -11.27
C LEU A 218 -23.69 7.89 -10.38
N ARG A 219 -23.54 7.70 -9.08
CA ARG A 219 -24.35 8.40 -8.09
C ARG A 219 -23.89 9.85 -8.01
N LEU A 220 -24.84 10.76 -7.88
CA LEU A 220 -24.59 12.21 -7.84
C LEU A 220 -24.89 12.75 -6.43
N VAL A 221 -23.98 13.59 -5.93
CA VAL A 221 -24.04 14.17 -4.59
C VAL A 221 -24.05 15.69 -4.71
N ALA A 222 -25.16 16.32 -4.35
CA ALA A 222 -25.34 17.76 -4.45
C ALA A 222 -24.70 18.46 -3.25
N LEU A 223 -23.50 19.03 -3.45
CA LEU A 223 -22.87 19.89 -2.45
C LEU A 223 -23.54 21.26 -2.45
N THR A 224 -23.76 21.83 -1.27
CA THR A 224 -24.19 23.23 -1.16
C THR A 224 -23.86 23.85 0.19
N ASN A 225 -23.99 25.17 0.24
CA ASN A 225 -24.12 25.93 1.47
C ASN A 225 -25.27 26.95 1.28
N TYR A 226 -25.72 27.56 2.38
CA TYR A 226 -26.82 28.52 2.33
C TYR A 226 -26.57 29.67 1.33
N ASP A 227 -25.35 30.21 1.29
CA ASP A 227 -25.01 31.35 0.44
C ASP A 227 -25.04 31.03 -1.06
N PHE A 228 -24.77 29.78 -1.44
CA PHE A 228 -24.73 29.35 -2.85
C PHE A 228 -26.11 29.12 -3.43
N LEU A 229 -27.12 28.90 -2.59
CA LEU A 229 -28.51 28.88 -3.03
C LEU A 229 -28.95 30.25 -3.56
N GLN A 230 -28.41 31.34 -2.99
CA GLN A 230 -28.76 32.72 -3.34
C GLN A 230 -30.27 33.02 -3.21
N VAL A 231 -30.91 32.49 -2.16
CA VAL A 231 -32.32 32.76 -1.81
C VAL A 231 -32.63 34.26 -1.87
N ASP A 232 -33.79 34.60 -2.43
CA ASP A 232 -34.30 35.97 -2.66
C ASP A 232 -33.43 36.83 -3.59
N ARG A 233 -32.42 36.27 -4.27
CA ARG A 233 -31.64 37.01 -5.28
C ARG A 233 -32.24 36.84 -6.66
N PRO A 234 -32.28 37.90 -7.49
CA PRO A 234 -32.87 37.79 -8.81
C PRO A 234 -32.15 36.80 -9.73
N GLY A 235 -32.86 35.74 -10.13
CA GLY A 235 -32.45 34.78 -11.15
C GLY A 235 -31.59 33.64 -10.62
N ALA A 236 -31.44 32.60 -11.45
CA ALA A 236 -30.72 31.39 -11.09
C ALA A 236 -29.29 31.66 -10.58
N SER A 237 -28.97 31.05 -9.44
CA SER A 237 -27.61 31.02 -8.90
C SER A 237 -26.66 30.37 -9.92
N PRO A 238 -25.44 30.90 -10.11
CA PRO A 238 -24.46 30.30 -11.02
C PRO A 238 -24.10 28.87 -10.62
N TRP A 239 -24.22 28.53 -9.33
CA TRP A 239 -23.90 27.22 -8.77
C TRP A 239 -24.95 26.16 -9.07
N LEU A 240 -26.22 26.52 -9.22
CA LEU A 240 -27.32 25.55 -9.32
C LEU A 240 -27.62 25.12 -10.76
N GLY A 241 -26.67 25.31 -11.69
CA GLY A 241 -26.80 24.79 -13.05
C GLY A 241 -27.94 25.39 -13.88
N GLY A 242 -28.45 26.57 -13.50
CA GLY A 242 -29.60 27.22 -14.14
C GLY A 242 -30.92 27.05 -13.38
N ILE A 243 -30.91 26.36 -12.24
CA ILE A 243 -32.03 26.35 -11.29
C ILE A 243 -32.02 27.65 -10.47
N ASP A 244 -33.20 28.23 -10.32
CA ASP A 244 -33.46 29.27 -9.33
C ASP A 244 -34.10 28.60 -8.09
N ILE A 245 -33.54 28.83 -6.90
CA ILE A 245 -34.01 28.15 -5.69
C ILE A 245 -35.38 28.68 -5.25
N ASP A 246 -35.70 29.92 -5.61
CA ASP A 246 -36.97 30.58 -5.28
C ASP A 246 -38.15 29.88 -6.00
N ASP A 247 -37.90 29.17 -7.11
CA ASP A 247 -38.90 28.35 -7.82
C ASP A 247 -39.28 27.06 -7.05
N PHE A 248 -38.55 26.76 -5.97
CA PHE A 248 -38.70 25.56 -5.13
C PHE A 248 -39.06 25.88 -3.67
N ASP A 249 -39.63 27.06 -3.41
CA ASP A 249 -39.99 27.52 -2.06
C ASP A 249 -38.79 27.44 -1.08
N ASP A 250 -37.59 27.76 -1.58
CA ASP A 250 -36.31 27.70 -0.86
C ASP A 250 -35.91 26.30 -0.37
N ASP A 251 -36.56 25.23 -0.84
CA ASP A 251 -36.29 23.83 -0.45
C ASP A 251 -35.18 23.23 -1.34
N PRO A 252 -33.92 23.11 -0.84
CA PRO A 252 -32.85 22.51 -1.62
C PRO A 252 -33.12 21.04 -1.95
N ILE A 253 -33.89 20.32 -1.13
CA ILE A 253 -34.22 18.91 -1.38
C ILE A 253 -35.14 18.81 -2.61
N ALA A 254 -36.14 19.68 -2.72
CA ALA A 254 -37.03 19.71 -3.89
C ALA A 254 -36.27 20.05 -5.17
N ALA A 255 -35.31 20.98 -5.09
CA ALA A 255 -34.44 21.32 -6.22
C ALA A 255 -33.56 20.14 -6.63
N ILE A 256 -33.00 19.39 -5.67
CA ILE A 256 -32.18 18.19 -5.92
C ILE A 256 -33.01 17.08 -6.57
N GLU A 257 -34.23 16.83 -6.10
CA GLU A 257 -35.17 15.88 -6.71
C GLU A 257 -35.42 16.18 -8.19
N SER A 258 -35.41 17.46 -8.58
CA SER A 258 -35.72 17.88 -9.95
C SER A 258 -34.70 17.42 -11.01
N PHE A 259 -33.44 17.21 -10.60
CA PHE A 259 -32.38 16.71 -11.49
C PHE A 259 -31.85 15.33 -11.10
N GLY A 260 -32.37 14.75 -10.01
CA GLY A 260 -32.16 13.35 -9.64
C GLY A 260 -30.80 13.05 -9.02
N ALA A 261 -30.27 13.93 -8.17
CA ALA A 261 -29.12 13.54 -7.33
C ALA A 261 -29.53 12.57 -6.21
N ASP A 262 -28.63 11.68 -5.84
CA ASP A 262 -28.85 10.61 -4.86
C ASP A 262 -28.64 11.08 -3.41
N ALA A 263 -27.80 12.10 -3.22
CA ALA A 263 -27.44 12.60 -1.89
C ALA A 263 -27.35 14.13 -1.86
N PHE A 264 -27.58 14.66 -0.66
CA PHE A 264 -27.46 16.04 -0.28
C PHE A 264 -26.28 16.20 0.69
N SER A 265 -25.30 17.02 0.31
CA SER A 265 -24.08 17.23 1.09
C SER A 265 -23.91 18.70 1.49
N PRO A 266 -24.59 19.15 2.56
CA PRO A 266 -24.55 20.54 2.99
C PRO A 266 -23.44 20.85 4.01
N VAL A 267 -23.09 22.12 4.14
CA VAL A 267 -22.37 22.62 5.33
C VAL A 267 -23.15 22.28 6.61
N HIS A 268 -22.49 21.83 7.67
CA HIS A 268 -23.20 21.43 8.91
C HIS A 268 -23.88 22.60 9.66
N GLY A 269 -23.27 23.79 9.64
CA GLY A 269 -23.77 24.98 10.32
C GLY A 269 -22.87 26.21 10.20
N PHE A 270 -23.21 27.26 10.95
CA PHE A 270 -22.56 28.57 10.88
C PHE A 270 -22.08 29.06 12.25
N PRO A 271 -20.87 29.64 12.35
CA PRO A 271 -19.87 29.76 11.29
C PRO A 271 -19.36 28.39 10.82
N GLN A 272 -18.91 28.31 9.57
CA GLN A 272 -18.31 27.10 9.02
C GLN A 272 -17.08 26.71 9.85
N GLY A 273 -17.02 25.45 10.31
CA GLY A 273 -15.96 24.96 11.21
C GLY A 273 -16.18 25.26 12.69
N GLY A 274 -17.33 25.83 13.07
CA GLY A 274 -17.73 25.95 14.48
C GLY A 274 -18.29 24.64 15.04
N SER A 275 -18.35 24.52 16.37
CA SER A 275 -18.94 23.36 17.06
C SER A 275 -20.35 23.70 17.57
N VAL A 276 -21.19 22.68 17.77
CA VAL A 276 -22.49 22.81 18.46
C VAL A 276 -22.39 23.36 19.88
N ASP A 277 -21.22 23.28 20.50
CA ASP A 277 -20.95 23.84 21.83
C ASP A 277 -20.54 25.33 21.78
N ASP A 278 -20.26 25.88 20.59
CA ASP A 278 -19.80 27.25 20.45
C ASP A 278 -20.94 28.26 20.63
N PRO A 279 -20.73 29.33 21.42
CA PRO A 279 -21.68 30.42 21.53
C PRO A 279 -21.93 31.08 20.18
N GLY A 280 -23.17 30.99 19.69
CA GLY A 280 -23.58 31.60 18.42
C GLY A 280 -23.51 30.64 17.23
N TYR A 281 -23.18 29.36 17.44
CA TYR A 281 -23.34 28.34 16.42
C TYR A 281 -24.82 28.18 16.04
N VAL A 282 -25.10 28.18 14.73
CA VAL A 282 -26.43 27.97 14.17
C VAL A 282 -26.38 26.74 13.26
N PRO A 283 -27.09 25.64 13.59
CA PRO A 283 -27.13 24.47 12.73
C PRO A 283 -27.85 24.81 11.42
N TYR A 284 -27.24 24.43 10.30
CA TYR A 284 -27.92 24.44 9.00
C TYR A 284 -28.62 23.10 8.78
N VAL A 285 -27.91 22.01 9.09
CA VAL A 285 -28.49 20.66 9.05
C VAL A 285 -29.33 20.43 10.29
N THR A 286 -30.60 20.07 10.06
CA THR A 286 -31.57 19.78 11.11
C THR A 286 -32.23 18.43 10.89
N ARG A 287 -32.69 17.80 11.97
CA ARG A 287 -33.45 16.55 11.93
C ARG A 287 -34.64 16.58 10.97
N ASP A 288 -35.33 17.72 10.85
CA ASP A 288 -36.48 17.83 9.95
C ASP A 288 -36.06 17.91 8.47
N MET A 289 -34.93 18.56 8.19
CA MET A 289 -34.30 18.55 6.87
C MET A 289 -33.84 17.15 6.47
N VAL A 290 -33.19 16.41 7.39
CA VAL A 290 -32.81 15.01 7.17
C VAL A 290 -34.02 14.14 6.88
N ARG A 291 -35.07 14.22 7.70
CA ARG A 291 -36.33 13.48 7.46
C ARG A 291 -37.00 13.85 6.14
N ARG A 292 -36.87 15.10 5.69
CA ARG A 292 -37.40 15.57 4.40
C ARG A 292 -36.61 14.97 3.23
N ALA A 293 -35.28 14.93 3.33
CA ALA A 293 -34.41 14.28 2.36
C ALA A 293 -34.70 12.77 2.27
N HIS A 294 -34.79 12.08 3.41
CA HIS A 294 -35.13 10.65 3.44
C HIS A 294 -36.50 10.33 2.84
N ARG A 295 -37.50 11.20 3.01
CA ARG A 295 -38.81 11.04 2.36
C ARG A 295 -38.74 11.16 0.82
N ALA A 296 -37.75 11.88 0.31
CA ALA A 296 -37.44 11.96 -1.11
C ALA A 296 -36.50 10.83 -1.59
N GLY A 297 -36.02 9.97 -0.69
CA GLY A 297 -35.02 8.96 -1.03
C GLY A 297 -33.61 9.54 -1.24
N ILE A 298 -33.34 10.72 -0.67
CA ILE A 298 -32.05 11.42 -0.74
C ILE A 298 -31.30 11.21 0.57
N GLU A 299 -30.06 10.75 0.50
CA GLU A 299 -29.15 10.63 1.64
C GLU A 299 -28.62 12.01 2.07
N VAL A 300 -28.23 12.18 3.34
CA VAL A 300 -27.66 13.42 3.87
C VAL A 300 -26.30 13.15 4.48
N VAL A 301 -25.26 13.74 3.89
CA VAL A 301 -23.86 13.57 4.30
C VAL A 301 -23.20 14.95 4.44
N PRO A 302 -23.28 15.61 5.61
CA PRO A 302 -22.72 16.95 5.76
C PRO A 302 -21.20 16.98 5.92
N TRP A 303 -20.65 18.17 5.71
CA TRP A 303 -19.21 18.46 5.78
C TRP A 303 -18.94 19.84 6.44
N THR A 304 -17.73 20.15 6.91
CA THR A 304 -16.71 19.20 7.40
C THR A 304 -16.78 19.24 8.93
N ILE A 305 -16.88 18.07 9.58
CA ILE A 305 -17.17 17.98 11.01
C ILE A 305 -16.01 17.31 11.74
N ASP A 306 -15.35 18.04 12.65
CA ASP A 306 -14.06 17.62 13.24
C ASP A 306 -14.09 17.47 14.76
N ASP A 307 -15.20 17.85 15.39
CA ASP A 307 -15.39 17.75 16.84
C ASP A 307 -16.43 16.68 17.22
N PRO A 308 -16.17 15.87 18.26
CA PRO A 308 -17.10 14.82 18.68
C PRO A 308 -18.50 15.31 19.04
N ALA A 309 -18.68 16.54 19.56
CA ALA A 309 -20.00 17.02 19.97
C ALA A 309 -20.89 17.23 18.75
N THR A 310 -20.37 17.86 17.69
CA THR A 310 -21.09 18.05 16.43
C THR A 310 -21.31 16.72 15.70
N MET A 311 -20.31 15.82 15.66
CA MET A 311 -20.49 14.47 15.13
C MET A 311 -21.65 13.77 15.83
N ASN A 312 -21.69 13.85 17.16
CA ASN A 312 -22.74 13.21 17.95
C ASN A 312 -24.12 13.78 17.65
N LYS A 313 -24.22 15.10 17.57
CA LYS A 313 -25.46 15.83 17.29
C LYS A 313 -26.02 15.51 15.90
N LEU A 314 -25.18 15.30 14.90
CA LEU A 314 -25.62 15.02 13.53
C LEU A 314 -26.05 13.57 13.35
N ILE A 315 -25.32 12.62 13.97
CA ILE A 315 -25.75 11.22 14.05
C ILE A 315 -27.14 11.13 14.72
N ASP A 316 -27.38 11.88 15.82
CA ASP A 316 -28.69 11.92 16.48
C ASP A 316 -29.79 12.56 15.62
N ASP A 317 -29.43 13.41 14.66
CA ASP A 317 -30.38 13.98 13.68
C ASP A 317 -30.70 13.03 12.54
N GLY A 318 -29.94 11.93 12.41
CA GLY A 318 -30.18 10.84 11.47
C GLY A 318 -29.47 11.02 10.13
N VAL A 319 -28.38 11.80 10.06
CA VAL A 319 -27.57 11.87 8.84
C VAL A 319 -27.05 10.47 8.46
N ASP A 320 -26.84 10.23 7.17
CA ASP A 320 -26.41 8.93 6.65
C ASP A 320 -24.88 8.74 6.71
N GLY A 321 -24.14 9.85 6.77
CA GLY A 321 -22.70 9.87 6.89
C GLY A 321 -22.16 11.22 7.38
N ILE A 322 -20.84 11.30 7.56
CA ILE A 322 -20.12 12.54 7.88
C ILE A 322 -18.82 12.58 7.09
N ILE A 323 -18.52 13.74 6.50
CA ILE A 323 -17.20 14.08 5.95
C ILE A 323 -16.39 14.81 7.03
N THR A 324 -15.20 14.30 7.35
CA THR A 324 -14.35 14.80 8.45
C THR A 324 -12.87 14.84 8.07
N ASP A 325 -12.15 15.83 8.60
CA ASP A 325 -10.68 15.88 8.53
C ASP A 325 -10.02 14.87 9.48
N TYR A 326 -10.76 14.38 10.48
CA TYR A 326 -10.31 13.50 11.54
C TYR A 326 -11.10 12.18 11.55
N PRO A 327 -10.86 11.30 10.56
CA PRO A 327 -11.58 10.02 10.47
C PRO A 327 -11.36 9.13 11.70
N ASP A 328 -10.19 9.20 12.34
CA ASP A 328 -9.88 8.52 13.61
C ASP A 328 -10.83 8.93 14.76
N ARG A 329 -11.16 10.22 14.85
CA ARG A 329 -12.11 10.74 15.86
C ARG A 329 -13.52 10.26 15.56
N LEU A 330 -13.95 10.30 14.30
CA LEU A 330 -15.26 9.80 13.92
C LEU A 330 -15.38 8.29 14.17
N ARG A 331 -14.34 7.50 13.85
CA ARG A 331 -14.29 6.07 14.21
C ARG A 331 -14.49 5.85 15.70
N THR A 332 -13.84 6.65 16.55
CA THR A 332 -14.01 6.59 18.01
C THR A 332 -15.47 6.86 18.39
N VAL A 333 -16.09 7.91 17.85
CA VAL A 333 -17.51 8.24 18.11
C VAL A 333 -18.45 7.12 17.66
N LEU A 334 -18.21 6.52 16.48
CA LEU A 334 -19.01 5.39 15.98
C LEU A 334 -18.87 4.17 16.89
N ALA A 335 -17.66 3.87 17.35
CA ALA A 335 -17.37 2.77 18.27
C ALA A 335 -18.08 2.95 19.62
N GLU A 336 -18.00 4.15 20.21
CA GLU A 336 -18.66 4.48 21.47
C GLU A 336 -20.19 4.38 21.38
N ARG A 337 -20.75 4.63 20.19
CA ARG A 337 -22.17 4.43 19.91
C ARG A 337 -22.58 2.99 19.60
N GLY A 338 -21.63 2.07 19.45
CA GLY A 338 -21.89 0.71 19.01
C GLY A 338 -22.39 0.62 17.55
N LEU A 339 -22.03 1.61 16.72
CA LEU A 339 -22.23 1.52 15.27
C LEU A 339 -21.14 0.64 14.67
N ARG A 340 -21.46 -0.07 13.58
CA ARG A 340 -20.49 -0.90 12.88
C ARG A 340 -19.40 -0.01 12.29
N LEU A 341 -18.14 -0.38 12.52
CA LEU A 341 -16.99 0.29 11.95
C LEU A 341 -16.62 -0.33 10.61
N PRO A 342 -16.21 0.48 9.62
CA PRO A 342 -15.48 -0.04 8.47
C PRO A 342 -14.20 -0.74 8.92
N GLU A 343 -13.87 -1.87 8.27
CA GLU A 343 -12.69 -2.65 8.62
C GLU A 343 -11.41 -1.91 8.18
N PRO A 344 -10.40 -1.81 9.06
CA PRO A 344 -9.05 -1.42 8.68
C PRO A 344 -8.48 -2.33 7.59
N ILE A 345 -7.78 -1.77 6.61
CA ILE A 345 -7.14 -2.55 5.54
C ILE A 345 -5.62 -2.46 5.72
N ALA A 346 -4.96 -3.59 5.97
CA ALA A 346 -3.50 -3.63 6.08
C ALA A 346 -2.85 -3.21 4.76
N SER A 347 -1.73 -2.50 4.84
CA SER A 347 -1.01 -2.12 3.63
C SER A 347 -0.49 -3.34 2.87
N PRO A 348 -0.58 -3.34 1.53
CA PRO A 348 -0.19 -4.48 0.70
C PRO A 348 1.33 -4.65 0.56
N LEU A 349 2.13 -3.61 0.86
CA LEU A 349 3.58 -3.68 0.74
C LEU A 349 4.18 -4.38 1.96
N ASP A 350 5.07 -5.34 1.78
CA ASP A 350 5.81 -5.98 2.87
C ASP A 350 7.19 -5.33 3.08
N VAL A 351 7.35 -4.68 4.24
CA VAL A 351 8.60 -4.04 4.68
C VAL A 351 9.38 -5.07 5.50
N GLN A 352 10.40 -5.68 4.89
CA GLN A 352 11.22 -6.69 5.56
C GLN A 352 12.54 -6.09 6.06
N ALA A 353 12.73 -6.15 7.38
CA ALA A 353 13.97 -5.74 8.03
C ALA A 353 15.03 -6.82 7.86
N HIS A 354 15.95 -6.64 6.90
CA HIS A 354 17.03 -7.58 6.60
C HIS A 354 17.92 -7.78 7.83
N ARG A 355 17.96 -9.02 8.33
CA ARG A 355 18.68 -9.42 9.55
C ARG A 355 18.31 -8.59 10.79
N GLY A 356 17.08 -8.12 10.85
CA GLY A 356 16.58 -7.24 11.91
C GLY A 356 16.91 -5.75 11.72
N GLY A 357 17.20 -5.30 10.50
CA GLY A 357 17.54 -3.90 10.20
C GLY A 357 19.02 -3.62 10.43
N ARG A 358 19.88 -4.34 9.71
CA ARG A 358 21.33 -4.30 9.95
C ARG A 358 21.97 -2.92 9.79
N TRP A 359 21.31 -1.97 9.12
CA TRP A 359 21.79 -0.59 9.02
C TRP A 359 21.92 0.08 10.39
N ASP A 360 20.95 -0.14 11.28
CA ASP A 360 20.87 0.53 12.57
C ASP A 360 21.59 -0.24 13.68
N ARG A 361 21.54 -1.58 13.63
CA ARG A 361 22.02 -2.47 14.71
C ARG A 361 22.82 -3.66 14.16
N PRO A 362 23.71 -4.27 14.97
CA PRO A 362 24.46 -5.46 14.56
C PRO A 362 23.54 -6.60 14.12
N GLU A 363 23.74 -7.07 12.90
CA GLU A 363 22.86 -7.99 12.20
C GLU A 363 22.59 -9.30 12.96
N ASN A 364 21.39 -9.86 12.78
CA ASN A 364 21.02 -11.18 13.30
C ASN A 364 21.20 -11.31 14.83
N THR A 365 21.10 -10.20 15.58
CA THR A 365 21.16 -10.17 17.05
C THR A 365 19.81 -9.79 17.67
N LEU A 366 19.56 -10.21 18.92
CA LEU A 366 18.34 -9.81 19.64
C LEU A 366 18.18 -8.28 19.73
N PRO A 367 19.22 -7.46 19.97
CA PRO A 367 19.10 -6.00 19.92
C PRO A 367 18.66 -5.45 18.57
N ALA A 368 19.05 -6.05 17.45
CA ALA A 368 18.58 -5.62 16.13
C ALA A 368 17.09 -5.92 15.95
N PHE A 369 16.67 -7.16 16.21
CA PHE A 369 15.25 -7.52 16.15
C PHE A 369 14.39 -6.70 17.12
N ALA A 370 14.86 -6.46 18.35
CA ALA A 370 14.15 -5.64 19.32
C ALA A 370 13.97 -4.20 18.81
N HIS A 371 15.00 -3.63 18.20
CA HIS A 371 14.94 -2.30 17.62
C HIS A 371 13.97 -2.23 16.44
N ALA A 372 13.98 -3.24 15.55
CA ALA A 372 13.01 -3.32 14.46
C ALA A 372 11.56 -3.39 14.97
N LEU A 373 11.31 -4.12 16.06
CA LEU A 373 9.98 -4.26 16.65
C LEU A 373 9.42 -2.96 17.26
N GLU A 374 10.28 -1.97 17.56
CA GLU A 374 9.86 -0.63 18.03
C GLU A 374 9.12 0.16 16.94
N ASN A 375 9.30 -0.20 15.66
CA ASN A 375 8.64 0.45 14.54
C ASN A 375 7.42 -0.37 14.07
N GLU A 376 6.22 0.18 14.26
CA GLU A 376 4.95 -0.47 13.88
C GLU A 376 4.80 -0.66 12.36
N ALA A 377 5.52 0.10 11.53
CA ALA A 377 5.45 -0.02 10.08
C ALA A 377 6.27 -1.18 9.50
N ILE A 378 7.16 -1.81 10.30
CA ILE A 378 7.87 -3.03 9.88
C ILE A 378 6.91 -4.21 9.99
N SER A 379 6.74 -4.96 8.90
CA SER A 379 5.81 -6.10 8.83
C SER A 379 6.51 -7.45 8.95
N THR A 380 7.78 -7.55 8.57
CA THR A 380 8.51 -8.82 8.54
C THR A 380 9.93 -8.67 9.07
N LEU A 381 10.34 -9.62 9.92
CA LEU A 381 11.74 -9.81 10.28
C LEU A 381 12.35 -10.84 9.32
N GLU A 382 13.32 -10.42 8.54
CA GLU A 382 14.12 -11.32 7.71
C GLU A 382 15.36 -11.73 8.53
N LEU A 383 15.73 -13.01 8.47
CA LEU A 383 16.87 -13.56 9.20
C LEU A 383 17.43 -14.83 8.58
N ASP A 384 18.68 -15.14 8.92
CA ASP A 384 19.38 -16.33 8.47
C ASP A 384 19.55 -17.36 9.58
N THR A 385 19.58 -18.64 9.21
CA THR A 385 19.77 -19.72 10.19
C THR A 385 20.92 -20.66 9.85
N GLY A 386 21.46 -21.29 10.90
CA GLY A 386 22.38 -22.43 10.84
C GLY A 386 22.06 -23.46 11.94
N VAL A 387 22.65 -24.65 11.85
CA VAL A 387 22.46 -25.73 12.83
C VAL A 387 23.77 -26.05 13.51
N THR A 388 23.79 -26.03 14.84
CA THR A 388 24.97 -26.32 15.67
C THR A 388 25.31 -27.81 15.72
N ALA A 389 26.49 -28.16 16.24
CA ALA A 389 26.95 -29.54 16.43
C ALA A 389 26.02 -30.37 17.34
N ASP A 390 25.40 -29.72 18.33
CA ASP A 390 24.40 -30.30 19.23
C ASP A 390 22.96 -30.13 18.72
N GLY A 391 22.79 -29.69 17.46
CA GLY A 391 21.55 -29.73 16.72
C GLY A 391 20.57 -28.59 17.03
N VAL A 392 21.05 -27.46 17.51
CA VAL A 392 20.25 -26.25 17.81
C VAL A 392 20.22 -25.33 16.59
N LEU A 393 19.08 -24.70 16.32
CA LEU A 393 18.97 -23.64 15.31
C LEU A 393 19.45 -22.32 15.89
N VAL A 394 20.45 -21.74 15.26
CA VAL A 394 21.00 -20.42 15.60
C VAL A 394 20.83 -19.46 14.44
N VAL A 395 20.76 -18.17 14.74
CA VAL A 395 20.51 -17.10 13.78
C VAL A 395 21.84 -16.47 13.39
N SER A 396 22.30 -16.75 12.17
CA SER A 396 23.62 -16.35 11.67
C SER A 396 23.62 -16.38 10.14
N HIS A 397 24.09 -15.30 9.52
CA HIS A 397 24.17 -15.20 8.07
C HIS A 397 25.21 -16.13 7.46
N ASP A 398 26.34 -16.34 8.11
CA ASP A 398 27.43 -17.10 7.51
C ASP A 398 27.43 -18.54 8.04
N ARG A 399 27.85 -19.48 7.18
CA ARG A 399 28.05 -20.90 7.55
C ARG A 399 29.20 -21.08 8.54
N ALA A 400 30.12 -20.12 8.59
CA ALA A 400 31.20 -20.00 9.56
C ALA A 400 31.03 -18.73 10.39
N ILE A 401 31.55 -18.70 11.61
CA ILE A 401 31.52 -17.51 12.45
C ILE A 401 32.38 -16.41 11.82
N ASN A 402 31.75 -15.31 11.40
CA ASN A 402 32.43 -14.27 10.64
C ASN A 402 33.22 -13.29 11.52
N GLY A 403 34.54 -13.39 11.45
CA GLY A 403 35.44 -12.51 12.18
C GLY A 403 35.43 -11.04 11.72
N SER A 404 34.69 -10.68 10.66
CA SER A 404 34.49 -9.28 10.28
C SER A 404 33.67 -8.51 11.31
N HIS A 405 32.75 -9.17 12.03
CA HIS A 405 31.87 -8.55 13.03
C HIS A 405 31.69 -9.36 14.32
N CYS A 406 32.21 -10.59 14.41
CA CYS A 406 32.20 -11.40 15.63
C CYS A 406 33.58 -11.51 16.30
N ILE A 407 33.59 -11.63 17.64
CA ILE A 407 34.79 -11.70 18.49
C ILE A 407 34.62 -12.81 19.55
N ASP A 408 35.64 -13.64 19.73
CA ASP A 408 35.76 -14.56 20.86
C ASP A 408 35.93 -13.81 22.19
N THR A 409 35.05 -14.08 23.17
CA THR A 409 35.18 -13.47 24.52
C THR A 409 35.82 -14.40 25.55
N ALA A 410 35.49 -15.69 25.50
CA ALA A 410 35.99 -16.72 26.41
C ALA A 410 35.72 -18.13 25.85
N PRO A 411 36.46 -19.17 26.28
CA PRO A 411 36.09 -20.55 25.97
C PRO A 411 34.83 -20.97 26.73
N ALA A 412 34.03 -21.86 26.13
CA ALA A 412 32.83 -22.43 26.76
C ALA A 412 33.15 -23.20 28.05
N THR A 413 34.30 -23.86 28.08
CA THR A 413 34.85 -24.50 29.28
C THR A 413 36.35 -24.21 29.43
N PRO A 414 36.89 -24.14 30.66
CA PRO A 414 38.33 -23.90 30.85
C PRO A 414 39.18 -24.97 30.15
N GLY A 415 40.03 -24.54 29.21
CA GLY A 415 40.91 -25.42 28.45
C GLY A 415 40.24 -26.13 27.28
N ASP A 416 39.09 -25.65 26.80
CA ASP A 416 38.47 -26.12 25.55
C ASP A 416 39.50 -26.07 24.41
N PRO A 417 39.85 -27.21 23.79
CA PRO A 417 40.86 -27.27 22.75
C PRO A 417 40.42 -26.62 21.43
N GLU A 418 39.12 -26.42 21.23
CA GLU A 418 38.57 -25.80 20.00
C GLU A 418 38.55 -24.26 20.09
N PHE A 419 38.88 -23.66 21.25
CA PHE A 419 38.97 -22.20 21.35
C PHE A 419 40.27 -21.66 20.74
N PRO A 420 40.27 -20.58 19.93
CA PRO A 420 39.15 -19.66 19.59
C PRO A 420 38.19 -20.20 18.52
N TYR A 421 36.91 -19.79 18.58
CA TYR A 421 35.84 -20.32 17.72
C TYR A 421 35.55 -19.46 16.49
N VAL A 422 35.93 -18.17 16.47
CA VAL A 422 35.70 -17.30 15.30
C VAL A 422 36.48 -17.84 14.10
N GLY A 423 35.76 -18.09 13.01
CA GLY A 423 36.27 -18.74 11.80
C GLY A 423 35.84 -20.20 11.64
N ASP A 424 35.36 -20.85 12.71
CA ASP A 424 34.85 -22.22 12.65
C ASP A 424 33.45 -22.30 12.06
N LEU A 425 33.08 -23.47 11.54
CA LEU A 425 31.75 -23.74 11.01
C LEU A 425 30.72 -23.80 12.14
N VAL A 426 29.56 -23.20 11.91
CA VAL A 426 28.43 -23.24 12.87
C VAL A 426 28.09 -24.67 13.27
N ARG A 427 28.13 -25.61 12.31
CA ARG A 427 27.82 -27.03 12.54
C ARG A 427 28.85 -27.80 13.37
N ASP A 428 30.05 -27.26 13.54
CA ASP A 428 31.14 -27.90 14.29
C ASP A 428 31.20 -27.35 15.73
N LEU A 429 30.49 -26.25 16.01
CA LEU A 429 30.38 -25.65 17.34
C LEU A 429 29.08 -26.06 18.04
N THR A 430 29.14 -26.28 19.35
CA THR A 430 27.96 -26.44 20.21
C THR A 430 27.31 -25.09 20.52
N LEU A 431 26.04 -25.09 20.93
CA LEU A 431 25.37 -23.86 21.38
C LEU A 431 26.15 -23.17 22.50
N ALA A 432 26.71 -23.94 23.44
CA ALA A 432 27.48 -23.40 24.55
C ALA A 432 28.72 -22.61 24.09
N GLN A 433 29.37 -23.05 23.01
CA GLN A 433 30.50 -22.35 22.38
C GLN A 433 30.03 -21.11 21.62
N ILE A 434 28.99 -21.24 20.80
CA ILE A 434 28.41 -20.09 20.06
C ILE A 434 27.98 -18.97 21.02
N LYS A 435 27.42 -19.32 22.17
CA LYS A 435 26.99 -18.35 23.18
C LYS A 435 28.14 -17.62 23.88
N THR A 436 29.41 -17.91 23.63
CA THR A 436 30.54 -17.09 24.12
C THR A 436 31.02 -16.06 23.11
N ILE A 437 30.47 -16.03 21.90
CA ILE A 437 30.89 -15.15 20.82
C ILE A 437 30.08 -13.85 20.86
N ASP A 438 30.77 -12.72 20.86
CA ASP A 438 30.18 -11.38 20.79
C ASP A 438 30.16 -10.91 19.33
N CYS A 439 28.97 -10.72 18.79
CA CYS A 439 28.74 -10.19 17.44
C CYS A 439 28.06 -8.81 17.46
N GLY A 440 28.02 -8.14 18.62
CA GLY A 440 27.44 -6.81 18.77
C GLY A 440 28.44 -5.69 19.00
N THR A 441 29.68 -6.02 19.39
CA THR A 441 30.73 -5.02 19.65
C THR A 441 31.38 -4.48 18.37
N LYS A 442 31.62 -5.33 17.37
CA LYS A 442 32.37 -4.94 16.17
C LYS A 442 31.40 -4.52 15.05
N LEU A 443 31.55 -3.28 14.61
CA LEU A 443 30.72 -2.69 13.56
C LEU A 443 31.32 -2.92 12.18
N LEU A 444 30.45 -2.93 11.17
CA LEU A 444 30.82 -3.05 9.77
C LEU A 444 31.28 -1.68 9.21
N PRO A 445 32.48 -1.57 8.60
CA PRO A 445 32.98 -0.30 8.08
C PRO A 445 32.07 0.38 7.04
N GLU A 446 31.31 -0.43 6.29
CA GLU A 446 30.35 0.03 5.30
C GLU A 446 29.03 0.58 5.89
N LEU A 447 28.79 0.38 7.19
CA LEU A 447 27.63 0.88 7.92
C LEU A 447 28.08 1.83 9.05
N PRO A 448 28.56 3.05 8.72
CA PRO A 448 29.20 3.94 9.68
C PRO A 448 28.28 4.46 10.79
N GLU A 449 26.96 4.46 10.56
CA GLU A 449 25.95 4.94 11.51
C GLU A 449 25.39 3.81 12.41
N GLN A 450 25.80 2.56 12.19
CA GLN A 450 25.34 1.40 12.96
C GLN A 450 25.69 1.55 14.44
N VAL A 451 24.72 1.33 15.33
CA VAL A 451 24.90 1.48 16.78
C VAL A 451 25.24 0.14 17.43
N ALA A 452 26.47 0.02 17.95
CA ALA A 452 26.95 -1.19 18.62
C ALA A 452 26.06 -1.62 19.80
N ALA A 453 26.02 -2.93 20.01
CA ALA A 453 25.37 -3.57 21.15
C ALA A 453 26.38 -4.51 21.85
N PRO A 454 27.35 -3.98 22.61
CA PRO A 454 28.42 -4.79 23.17
C PRO A 454 27.91 -5.96 24.01
N GLY A 455 28.45 -7.15 23.76
CA GLY A 455 28.03 -8.39 24.41
C GLY A 455 26.82 -9.07 23.78
N ALA A 456 26.24 -8.53 22.70
CA ALA A 456 25.21 -9.24 21.95
C ALA A 456 25.80 -10.50 21.32
N ARG A 457 25.10 -11.62 21.50
CA ARG A 457 25.52 -12.95 21.05
C ARG A 457 24.64 -13.40 19.90
N ILE A 458 25.11 -14.40 19.17
CA ILE A 458 24.31 -15.15 18.21
C ILE A 458 23.09 -15.77 18.95
N PRO A 459 21.85 -15.40 18.58
CA PRO A 459 20.66 -15.98 19.19
C PRO A 459 20.35 -17.36 18.61
N THR A 460 19.58 -18.13 19.36
CA THR A 460 18.81 -19.26 18.85
C THR A 460 17.56 -18.73 18.14
N LEU A 461 17.00 -19.54 17.24
CA LEU A 461 15.73 -19.16 16.60
C LEU A 461 14.60 -19.01 17.64
N ASP A 462 14.55 -19.88 18.64
CA ASP A 462 13.55 -19.82 19.72
C ASP A 462 13.63 -18.51 20.51
N GLU A 463 14.83 -17.99 20.82
CA GLU A 463 14.98 -16.69 21.48
C GLU A 463 14.45 -15.52 20.62
N VAL A 464 14.51 -15.62 19.28
CA VAL A 464 13.91 -14.61 18.39
C VAL A 464 12.39 -14.70 18.41
N PHE A 465 11.81 -15.92 18.39
CA PHE A 465 10.37 -16.11 18.53
C PHE A 465 9.85 -15.59 19.88
N GLU A 466 10.54 -15.91 20.97
CA GLU A 466 10.22 -15.43 22.32
C GLU A 466 10.30 -13.89 22.40
N LEU A 467 11.26 -13.26 21.73
CA LEU A 467 11.36 -11.80 21.68
C LEU A 467 10.15 -11.16 20.99
N VAL A 468 9.71 -11.73 19.86
CA VAL A 468 8.53 -11.22 19.14
C VAL A 468 7.27 -11.41 19.99
N GLU A 469 7.09 -12.58 20.61
CA GLU A 469 5.97 -12.82 21.54
C GLU A 469 5.97 -11.80 22.69
N GLN A 470 7.13 -11.52 23.29
CA GLN A 470 7.29 -10.56 24.38
C GLN A 470 7.05 -9.11 23.97
N SER A 471 7.24 -8.77 22.70
CA SER A 471 6.94 -7.43 22.18
C SER A 471 5.43 -7.16 22.10
N GLY A 472 4.60 -8.21 22.08
CA GLY A 472 3.16 -8.12 21.91
C GLY A 472 2.71 -7.92 20.46
N ARG A 473 3.66 -7.91 19.50
CA ARG A 473 3.39 -7.81 18.05
C ARG A 473 2.97 -9.17 17.49
N ASP A 474 1.66 -9.37 17.34
CA ASP A 474 1.07 -10.56 16.71
C ASP A 474 0.96 -10.46 15.18
N ASP A 475 1.23 -9.27 14.62
CA ASP A 475 1.22 -8.94 13.21
C ASP A 475 2.55 -9.26 12.49
N ILE A 476 3.67 -9.33 13.22
CA ILE A 476 5.00 -9.55 12.65
C ILE A 476 5.11 -10.92 11.98
N ARG A 477 5.60 -10.95 10.74
CA ARG A 477 5.95 -12.17 10.00
C ARG A 477 7.46 -12.45 10.10
N PHE A 478 7.85 -13.68 9.77
CA PHE A 478 9.25 -14.11 9.71
C PHE A 478 9.60 -14.60 8.30
N ASN A 479 10.66 -14.07 7.72
CA ASN A 479 11.25 -14.63 6.50
C ASN A 479 12.60 -15.27 6.83
N ILE A 480 12.62 -16.60 6.94
CA ILE A 480 13.72 -17.35 7.55
C ILE A 480 14.54 -18.06 6.46
N GLU A 481 15.78 -17.62 6.26
CA GLU A 481 16.73 -18.22 5.32
C GLU A 481 17.39 -19.47 5.92
N THR A 482 17.36 -20.58 5.18
CA THR A 482 18.29 -21.70 5.45
C THR A 482 19.63 -21.43 4.76
N LYS A 483 20.67 -21.14 5.53
CA LYS A 483 22.00 -20.84 5.01
C LYS A 483 22.79 -22.11 4.69
N ILE A 484 22.60 -22.63 3.47
CA ILE A 484 23.19 -23.91 3.03
C ILE A 484 23.56 -23.88 1.55
N SER A 485 24.60 -24.64 1.20
CA SER A 485 25.06 -24.83 -0.17
C SER A 485 24.90 -26.29 -0.61
N PRO A 486 24.48 -26.56 -1.85
CA PRO A 486 24.52 -27.88 -2.44
C PRO A 486 25.90 -28.27 -2.99
N LEU A 487 26.88 -27.35 -2.98
CA LEU A 487 28.18 -27.56 -3.61
C LEU A 487 29.25 -28.04 -2.64
N VAL A 488 29.08 -27.77 -1.35
CA VAL A 488 30.03 -28.15 -0.31
C VAL A 488 29.30 -28.79 0.86
N ASN A 489 30.07 -29.44 1.73
CA ASN A 489 29.55 -30.12 2.91
C ASN A 489 30.10 -29.46 4.16
N ASP A 490 29.59 -28.27 4.50
CA ASP A 490 30.02 -27.42 5.62
C ASP A 490 28.86 -26.97 6.53
N THR A 491 27.69 -27.57 6.34
CA THR A 491 26.47 -27.38 7.16
C THR A 491 25.90 -28.74 7.57
N ALA A 492 24.84 -28.75 8.38
CA ALA A 492 24.05 -29.95 8.61
C ALA A 492 23.37 -30.41 7.29
N PRO A 493 23.12 -31.72 7.09
CA PRO A 493 22.43 -32.20 5.90
C PRO A 493 21.09 -31.48 5.70
N TYR A 494 20.77 -31.08 4.47
CA TYR A 494 19.59 -30.24 4.20
C TYR A 494 18.28 -30.84 4.74
N GLN A 495 18.10 -32.17 4.72
CA GLN A 495 16.89 -32.78 5.28
C GLN A 495 16.81 -32.67 6.80
N GLU A 496 17.94 -32.69 7.49
CA GLU A 496 18.00 -32.49 8.93
C GLU A 496 17.70 -31.03 9.25
N PHE A 497 18.41 -30.11 8.60
CA PHE A 497 18.25 -28.67 8.79
C PHE A 497 16.80 -28.24 8.52
N THR A 498 16.26 -28.50 7.34
CA THR A 498 14.88 -28.11 7.01
C THR A 498 13.86 -28.75 7.95
N ARG A 499 14.06 -30.00 8.39
CA ARG A 499 13.14 -30.64 9.35
C ARG A 499 13.17 -29.95 10.71
N LYS A 500 14.36 -29.57 11.20
CA LYS A 500 14.50 -28.80 12.43
C LYS A 500 13.78 -27.46 12.31
N LEU A 501 13.98 -26.74 11.21
CA LEU A 501 13.35 -25.43 10.99
C LEU A 501 11.82 -25.54 10.95
N VAL A 502 11.26 -26.46 10.16
CA VAL A 502 9.81 -26.69 10.13
C VAL A 502 9.28 -27.09 11.51
N SER A 503 10.00 -27.94 12.25
CA SER A 503 9.56 -28.36 13.59
C SER A 503 9.59 -27.20 14.60
N ALA A 504 10.55 -26.28 14.49
CA ALA A 504 10.63 -25.09 15.34
C ALA A 504 9.45 -24.13 15.05
N ILE A 505 9.15 -23.88 13.78
CA ILE A 505 7.99 -23.06 13.36
C ILE A 505 6.68 -23.67 13.90
N GLN A 506 6.49 -24.98 13.74
CA GLN A 506 5.31 -25.70 14.24
C GLN A 506 5.22 -25.69 15.77
N ALA A 507 6.35 -25.84 16.46
CA ALA A 507 6.38 -25.79 17.92
C ALA A 507 5.99 -24.40 18.46
N ALA A 508 6.33 -23.34 17.71
CA ALA A 508 5.97 -21.97 18.02
C ALA A 508 4.55 -21.57 17.55
N GLY A 509 3.88 -22.40 16.74
CA GLY A 509 2.56 -22.09 16.17
C GLY A 509 2.59 -20.93 15.17
N LEU A 510 3.69 -20.81 14.40
CA LEU A 510 3.96 -19.70 13.48
C LEU A 510 3.78 -20.08 12.01
N GLU A 511 3.05 -21.16 11.70
CA GLU A 511 2.93 -21.68 10.33
C GLU A 511 2.33 -20.66 9.34
N ASP A 512 1.43 -19.80 9.80
CA ASP A 512 0.78 -18.74 9.02
C ASP A 512 1.58 -17.41 8.98
N ARG A 513 2.56 -17.26 9.86
CA ARG A 513 3.40 -16.08 10.02
C ARG A 513 4.84 -16.28 9.54
N ALA A 514 5.27 -17.49 9.23
CA ALA A 514 6.61 -17.80 8.78
C ALA A 514 6.67 -18.16 7.29
N THR A 515 7.72 -17.69 6.61
CA THR A 515 8.14 -18.14 5.30
C THR A 515 9.54 -18.75 5.39
N ILE A 516 9.78 -19.83 4.65
CA ILE A 516 11.12 -20.42 4.52
C ILE A 516 11.70 -20.02 3.16
N GLN A 517 12.80 -19.28 3.19
CA GLN A 517 13.53 -18.87 1.99
C GLN A 517 14.88 -19.61 1.87
N SER A 518 15.35 -19.84 0.65
CA SER A 518 16.70 -20.37 0.43
C SER A 518 17.15 -20.28 -1.01
N PHE A 519 18.46 -20.08 -1.21
CA PHE A 519 19.12 -20.31 -2.50
C PHE A 519 19.15 -21.80 -2.89
N ASP A 520 19.26 -22.71 -1.92
CA ASP A 520 19.21 -24.15 -2.16
C ASP A 520 17.77 -24.64 -2.14
N TRP A 521 17.13 -24.68 -3.31
CA TRP A 521 15.72 -25.01 -3.42
C TRP A 521 15.40 -26.45 -3.01
N ARG A 522 16.39 -27.30 -2.70
CA ARG A 522 16.11 -28.58 -2.02
C ARG A 522 15.44 -28.36 -0.67
N THR A 523 15.78 -27.30 0.06
CA THR A 523 15.20 -26.97 1.36
C THR A 523 13.73 -26.56 1.22
N ILE A 524 13.42 -25.59 0.35
CA ILE A 524 12.03 -25.12 0.17
C ILE A 524 11.11 -26.22 -0.38
N ARG A 525 11.61 -27.03 -1.33
CA ARG A 525 10.86 -28.18 -1.87
C ARG A 525 10.58 -29.24 -0.80
N TYR A 526 11.49 -29.40 0.14
CA TYR A 526 11.34 -30.37 1.23
C TYR A 526 10.48 -29.80 2.36
N ALA A 527 10.62 -28.53 2.70
CA ALA A 527 9.75 -27.80 3.62
C ALA A 527 8.28 -27.96 3.19
N ARG A 528 7.98 -27.68 1.91
CA ARG A 528 6.64 -27.85 1.32
C ARG A 528 6.06 -29.27 1.42
N ARG A 529 6.91 -30.29 1.57
CA ARG A 529 6.48 -31.69 1.78
C ARG A 529 6.22 -32.01 3.23
N LEU A 530 6.94 -31.35 4.15
CA LEU A 530 6.77 -31.50 5.59
C LEU A 530 5.52 -30.75 6.04
N ASP A 531 5.34 -29.53 5.54
CA ASP A 531 4.22 -28.66 5.86
C ASP A 531 3.81 -27.83 4.63
N ARG A 532 2.52 -27.74 4.35
CA ARG A 532 1.97 -26.97 3.22
C ARG A 532 1.34 -25.65 3.67
N ASP A 533 1.27 -25.40 4.96
CA ASP A 533 0.73 -24.16 5.48
C ASP A 533 1.86 -23.12 5.57
N ILE A 534 3.09 -23.55 5.80
CA ILE A 534 4.29 -22.71 5.71
C ILE A 534 4.57 -22.31 4.24
N GLU A 535 4.57 -21.00 3.98
CA GLU A 535 4.93 -20.43 2.68
C GLU A 535 6.43 -20.60 2.40
N THR A 536 6.82 -20.64 1.12
CA THR A 536 8.23 -20.77 0.75
C THR A 536 8.64 -19.79 -0.34
N VAL A 537 9.87 -19.30 -0.25
CA VAL A 537 10.43 -18.26 -1.11
C VAL A 537 11.62 -18.82 -1.88
N ALA A 538 11.58 -18.68 -3.20
CA ALA A 538 12.70 -19.02 -4.06
C ALA A 538 13.67 -17.83 -4.11
N LEU A 539 14.77 -17.89 -3.34
CA LEU A 539 15.86 -16.93 -3.46
C LEU A 539 16.66 -17.20 -4.74
N VAL A 540 17.00 -16.12 -5.42
CA VAL A 540 17.66 -16.15 -6.72
C VAL A 540 18.71 -15.06 -6.81
N TRP A 541 19.94 -15.51 -7.02
CA TRP A 541 21.01 -14.67 -7.52
C TRP A 541 20.94 -14.60 -9.04
N GLN A 542 20.81 -13.40 -9.59
CA GLN A 542 20.71 -13.12 -11.02
C GLN A 542 22.04 -12.64 -11.64
N TYR A 543 23.14 -12.46 -10.90
CA TYR A 543 24.40 -11.98 -11.52
C TYR A 543 25.25 -13.06 -12.20
N GLY A 544 26.25 -12.61 -12.98
CA GLY A 544 27.15 -13.45 -13.77
C GLY A 544 28.33 -14.01 -12.97
N PRO A 545 29.19 -14.82 -13.63
CA PRO A 545 30.30 -15.51 -12.97
C PRO A 545 31.32 -14.60 -12.30
N ALA A 546 31.46 -13.35 -12.77
CA ALA A 546 32.42 -12.39 -12.21
C ALA A 546 31.95 -11.88 -10.84
N GLU A 547 30.67 -11.56 -10.73
CA GLU A 547 30.02 -11.15 -9.48
C GLU A 547 29.85 -12.32 -8.52
N CYS A 548 29.72 -13.53 -9.04
CA CYS A 548 29.69 -14.75 -8.22
C CYS A 548 31.05 -15.12 -7.60
N ALA A 549 32.16 -14.53 -8.05
CA ALA A 549 33.49 -14.83 -7.50
C ALA A 549 33.70 -14.31 -6.07
N SER A 550 32.90 -13.33 -5.62
CA SER A 550 32.94 -12.78 -4.26
C SER A 550 31.94 -13.41 -3.29
N LEU A 551 31.04 -14.26 -3.79
CA LEU A 551 30.06 -14.97 -2.98
C LEU A 551 30.64 -16.32 -2.65
N ALA A 552 30.62 -16.71 -1.38
CA ALA A 552 31.17 -17.95 -0.87
C ALA A 552 30.40 -19.18 -1.38
N ASP A 553 30.42 -19.42 -2.70
CA ASP A 553 29.69 -20.40 -3.51
C ASP A 553 28.16 -20.21 -3.67
N GLU A 554 27.54 -19.26 -2.98
CA GLU A 554 26.07 -19.04 -2.90
C GLU A 554 25.39 -18.57 -4.20
N CYS A 555 26.13 -18.52 -5.29
CA CYS A 555 25.62 -18.11 -6.58
C CYS A 555 24.72 -19.21 -7.18
N SER A 556 23.40 -19.04 -7.07
CA SER A 556 22.39 -19.96 -7.64
C SER A 556 22.54 -20.20 -9.15
N LEU A 557 23.22 -19.30 -9.85
CA LEU A 557 23.52 -19.35 -11.29
C LEU A 557 24.81 -20.08 -11.67
N GLN A 558 25.73 -20.35 -10.73
CA GLN A 558 27.08 -20.81 -11.06
C GLN A 558 27.10 -22.13 -11.85
N ALA A 559 26.04 -22.93 -11.77
CA ALA A 559 25.89 -24.18 -12.50
C ALA A 559 25.16 -24.08 -13.85
N VAL A 560 24.72 -22.89 -14.29
CA VAL A 560 23.86 -22.72 -15.48
C VAL A 560 24.53 -21.88 -16.57
N TYR A 561 25.67 -21.25 -16.32
CA TYR A 561 26.16 -20.21 -17.22
C TYR A 561 26.56 -20.73 -18.61
N GLY A 562 25.70 -20.49 -19.61
CA GLY A 562 25.92 -20.83 -21.01
C GLY A 562 25.90 -22.32 -21.38
N ASP A 563 25.96 -23.25 -20.40
CA ASP A 563 25.94 -24.69 -20.64
C ASP A 563 24.53 -25.27 -20.45
N ARG A 564 23.85 -25.52 -21.57
CA ARG A 564 22.50 -26.10 -21.63
C ARG A 564 22.41 -27.55 -21.16
N SER A 565 23.54 -28.23 -20.95
CA SER A 565 23.57 -29.61 -20.49
C SER A 565 23.56 -29.74 -18.97
N VAL A 566 23.79 -28.64 -18.24
CA VAL A 566 23.89 -28.65 -16.78
C VAL A 566 22.56 -28.21 -16.17
N THR A 567 22.03 -29.04 -15.26
CA THR A 567 20.94 -28.67 -14.37
C THR A 567 21.52 -28.09 -13.09
N SER A 568 21.08 -26.90 -12.67
CA SER A 568 21.59 -26.28 -11.45
C SER A 568 21.35 -27.19 -10.23
N PRO A 569 22.36 -27.43 -9.37
CA PRO A 569 22.14 -28.10 -8.10
C PRO A 569 21.32 -27.23 -7.14
N TRP A 570 21.35 -25.90 -7.32
CA TRP A 570 20.60 -24.93 -6.52
C TRP A 570 19.09 -24.99 -6.73
N THR A 571 18.61 -25.36 -7.91
CA THR A 571 17.16 -25.45 -8.19
C THR A 571 16.54 -26.76 -7.73
N GLY A 572 17.26 -27.54 -6.90
CA GLY A 572 16.82 -28.83 -6.40
C GLY A 572 16.45 -29.82 -7.49
N GLY A 573 17.13 -29.76 -8.65
CA GLY A 573 16.90 -30.64 -9.80
C GLY A 573 15.85 -30.16 -10.81
N LEU A 574 15.42 -28.89 -10.74
CA LEU A 574 14.61 -28.27 -11.80
C LEU A 574 15.48 -27.66 -12.89
N ASP A 575 15.15 -27.91 -14.14
CA ASP A 575 15.95 -27.49 -15.29
C ASP A 575 15.48 -26.13 -15.83
N TRP A 576 16.26 -25.08 -15.53
CA TRP A 576 16.05 -23.74 -16.07
C TRP A 576 16.04 -23.73 -17.61
N TRP A 577 16.95 -24.45 -18.27
CA TRP A 577 17.10 -24.40 -19.72
C TRP A 577 15.88 -24.95 -20.46
N ARG A 578 15.11 -25.82 -19.81
CA ARG A 578 13.82 -26.33 -20.28
C ARG A 578 12.66 -25.39 -19.99
N VAL A 579 12.72 -24.63 -18.90
CA VAL A 579 11.59 -23.80 -18.41
C VAL A 579 11.68 -22.36 -18.92
N ARG A 580 12.83 -21.70 -18.73
CA ARG A 580 13.14 -20.32 -19.15
C ARG A 580 12.08 -19.29 -18.79
N ASP A 581 11.55 -19.44 -17.59
CA ASP A 581 10.47 -18.64 -17.04
C ASP A 581 10.59 -18.78 -15.52
N LEU A 582 11.15 -17.77 -14.86
CA LEU A 582 11.47 -17.88 -13.44
C LEU A 582 10.20 -18.02 -12.60
N GLY A 583 9.10 -17.35 -12.96
CA GLY A 583 7.81 -17.53 -12.29
C GLY A 583 7.31 -18.97 -12.37
N ARG A 584 7.40 -19.60 -13.54
CA ARG A 584 7.04 -21.02 -13.70
C ARG A 584 8.00 -21.95 -12.96
N LEU A 585 9.29 -21.64 -12.94
CA LEU A 585 10.29 -22.45 -12.24
C LEU A 585 10.07 -22.39 -10.71
N THR A 586 9.80 -21.19 -10.17
CA THR A 586 9.43 -20.95 -8.76
C THR A 586 8.21 -21.77 -8.37
N ARG A 587 7.13 -21.74 -9.16
CA ARG A 587 5.94 -22.57 -8.89
C ARG A 587 6.21 -24.07 -8.99
N GLN A 588 7.07 -24.51 -9.90
CA GLN A 588 7.50 -25.92 -9.97
C GLN A 588 8.30 -26.35 -8.73
N ALA A 589 9.00 -25.42 -8.08
CA ALA A 589 9.63 -25.66 -6.79
C ALA A 589 8.60 -25.71 -5.63
N GLY A 590 7.39 -25.20 -5.84
CA GLY A 590 6.35 -25.13 -4.82
C GLY A 590 6.43 -23.88 -3.96
N ALA A 591 7.22 -22.88 -4.39
CA ALA A 591 7.30 -21.56 -3.78
C ALA A 591 6.17 -20.66 -4.26
N SER A 592 5.67 -19.82 -3.34
CA SER A 592 4.66 -18.78 -3.59
C SER A 592 5.29 -17.43 -3.93
N THR A 593 6.56 -17.24 -3.57
CA THR A 593 7.29 -15.99 -3.75
C THR A 593 8.60 -16.24 -4.49
N VAL A 594 8.96 -15.32 -5.38
CA VAL A 594 10.31 -15.21 -5.91
C VAL A 594 10.98 -14.00 -5.26
N SER A 595 12.18 -14.20 -4.74
CA SER A 595 13.01 -13.15 -4.19
C SER A 595 14.31 -13.14 -4.98
N ALA A 596 14.49 -12.10 -5.79
CA ALA A 596 15.65 -11.96 -6.65
C ALA A 596 16.43 -10.70 -6.27
N ASN A 597 17.75 -10.77 -6.36
CA ASN A 597 18.57 -9.63 -6.01
C ASN A 597 18.33 -8.45 -6.98
N TRP A 598 18.40 -7.22 -6.47
CA TRP A 598 18.41 -6.02 -7.30
C TRP A 598 19.79 -5.72 -7.92
N GLN A 599 19.78 -5.05 -9.06
CA GLN A 599 20.91 -4.85 -9.98
C GLN A 599 21.51 -3.43 -9.87
N VAL A 600 22.22 -3.10 -8.78
CA VAL A 600 22.96 -1.82 -8.73
C VAL A 600 24.18 -1.81 -9.68
N HIS A 601 24.60 -2.98 -10.17
CA HIS A 601 25.90 -3.15 -10.84
C HIS A 601 25.89 -3.87 -12.20
N ASP A 602 24.80 -3.87 -12.96
CA ASP A 602 24.86 -4.30 -14.38
C ASP A 602 25.15 -3.10 -15.31
N PRO A 603 26.41 -2.87 -15.74
CA PRO A 603 26.75 -1.80 -16.67
C PRO A 603 26.14 -2.01 -18.08
N ALA A 604 25.61 -3.19 -18.40
CA ALA A 604 24.92 -3.49 -19.65
C ALA A 604 23.40 -3.32 -19.54
N GLN A 605 22.81 -3.02 -18.38
CA GLN A 605 21.36 -2.78 -18.29
C GLN A 605 20.94 -1.52 -19.08
N GLY A 606 21.89 -0.62 -19.37
CA GLY A 606 21.71 0.45 -20.37
C GLY A 606 21.50 -0.04 -21.82
N THR A 607 21.49 -1.36 -22.06
CA THR A 607 21.20 -2.00 -23.36
C THR A 607 19.86 -2.74 -23.40
N VAL A 608 19.18 -2.93 -22.26
CA VAL A 608 17.82 -3.48 -22.22
C VAL A 608 16.83 -2.32 -22.32
N VAL A 609 15.95 -2.35 -23.32
CA VAL A 609 14.99 -1.26 -23.59
C VAL A 609 13.89 -1.18 -22.52
N SER A 610 13.67 -2.25 -21.75
CA SER A 610 12.61 -2.34 -20.75
C SER A 610 12.94 -1.62 -19.44
N SER A 611 11.93 -0.95 -18.87
CA SER A 611 11.95 -0.38 -17.51
C SER A 611 11.81 -1.43 -16.41
N ASP A 612 11.36 -2.65 -16.72
CA ASP A 612 11.25 -3.76 -15.76
C ASP A 612 12.61 -4.47 -15.59
N TRP A 613 13.14 -4.44 -14.37
CA TRP A 613 14.46 -4.97 -14.00
C TRP A 613 14.53 -6.51 -14.05
N TYR A 614 13.38 -7.17 -13.92
CA TYR A 614 13.26 -8.61 -13.85
C TYR A 614 13.31 -9.26 -15.25
N LEU A 615 13.13 -8.45 -16.29
CA LEU A 615 13.32 -8.87 -17.68
C LEU A 615 14.82 -8.85 -18.04
N ARG A 616 15.30 -9.97 -18.60
CA ARG A 616 16.65 -10.05 -19.18
C ARG A 616 16.60 -10.66 -20.57
N GLU A 617 17.41 -10.13 -21.47
CA GLU A 617 17.53 -10.66 -22.84
C GLU A 617 18.49 -11.85 -22.93
N ASP A 618 19.50 -11.92 -22.06
CA ASP A 618 20.44 -13.04 -22.04
C ASP A 618 19.84 -14.25 -21.28
N PRO A 619 19.60 -15.37 -21.98
CA PRO A 619 18.97 -16.56 -21.39
C PRO A 619 19.86 -17.32 -20.41
N SER A 620 21.12 -16.91 -20.25
CA SER A 620 22.07 -17.48 -19.28
C SER A 620 21.74 -17.06 -17.84
N TYR A 621 20.93 -16.02 -17.65
CA TYR A 621 20.46 -15.56 -16.34
C TYR A 621 19.05 -16.04 -16.07
N PHE A 622 18.76 -16.32 -14.80
CA PHE A 622 17.39 -16.51 -14.33
C PHE A 622 16.66 -15.18 -14.46
N HIS A 623 15.58 -15.18 -15.22
CA HIS A 623 14.71 -14.03 -15.43
C HIS A 623 13.28 -14.55 -15.61
N GLY A 624 12.28 -13.71 -15.48
CA GLY A 624 10.92 -14.14 -15.73
C GLY A 624 10.14 -13.10 -16.52
N PRO A 625 8.82 -13.27 -16.60
CA PRO A 625 7.96 -12.28 -17.23
C PRO A 625 7.86 -11.04 -16.33
N THR A 626 7.09 -10.04 -16.75
CA THR A 626 6.89 -8.82 -15.95
C THR A 626 6.30 -9.13 -14.58
N ILE A 627 6.44 -8.20 -13.61
CA ILE A 627 5.82 -8.34 -12.28
C ILE A 627 4.31 -8.60 -12.39
N GLU A 628 3.61 -7.85 -13.23
CA GLU A 628 2.18 -8.06 -13.50
C GLU A 628 1.86 -9.50 -13.95
N GLU A 629 2.70 -10.10 -14.80
CA GLU A 629 2.50 -11.48 -15.25
C GLU A 629 2.85 -12.50 -14.16
N LEU A 630 3.80 -12.20 -13.25
CA LEU A 630 4.04 -13.02 -12.06
C LEU A 630 2.82 -13.03 -11.14
N HIS A 631 2.19 -11.87 -10.92
CA HIS A 631 0.94 -11.77 -10.16
C HIS A 631 -0.20 -12.55 -10.79
N ARG A 632 -0.38 -12.48 -12.12
CA ARG A 632 -1.35 -13.35 -12.84
C ARG A 632 -1.08 -14.84 -12.68
N GLN A 633 0.17 -15.20 -12.39
CA GLN A 633 0.57 -16.57 -12.09
C GLN A 633 0.50 -16.92 -10.58
N ASN A 634 0.03 -15.99 -9.74
CA ASN A 634 -0.04 -16.10 -8.29
C ASN A 634 1.35 -16.32 -7.65
N VAL A 635 2.33 -15.52 -8.11
CA VAL A 635 3.69 -15.47 -7.59
C VAL A 635 3.98 -14.07 -7.08
N LYS A 636 4.28 -13.94 -5.79
CA LYS A 636 4.71 -12.68 -5.16
C LYS A 636 6.16 -12.36 -5.53
N VAL A 637 6.53 -11.09 -5.53
CA VAL A 637 7.87 -10.58 -5.86
C VAL A 637 8.40 -9.73 -4.71
N VAL A 638 9.47 -10.21 -4.07
CA VAL A 638 10.10 -9.50 -2.93
C VAL A 638 11.61 -9.40 -3.15
N PRO A 639 12.13 -8.35 -3.84
CA PRO A 639 13.55 -8.20 -4.09
C PRO A 639 14.38 -7.85 -2.84
N TYR A 640 15.69 -8.14 -2.93
CA TYR A 640 16.68 -7.88 -1.88
C TYR A 640 18.04 -7.45 -2.46
N THR A 641 18.97 -6.89 -1.69
CA THR A 641 18.71 -6.02 -0.54
C THR A 641 18.76 -4.59 -1.05
N ILE A 642 17.70 -3.82 -0.82
CA ILE A 642 17.53 -2.48 -1.42
C ILE A 642 17.76 -1.41 -0.38
N ASN A 643 18.75 -0.54 -0.58
CA ASN A 643 19.09 0.54 0.37
C ASN A 643 19.16 1.92 -0.31
N ASP A 644 18.51 2.07 -1.47
CA ASP A 644 18.50 3.32 -2.25
C ASP A 644 17.05 3.72 -2.54
N ALA A 645 16.68 4.94 -2.14
CA ALA A 645 15.31 5.44 -2.25
C ALA A 645 14.80 5.48 -3.70
N SER A 646 15.65 5.82 -4.67
CA SER A 646 15.25 5.90 -6.08
C SER A 646 14.94 4.52 -6.65
N ILE A 647 15.66 3.51 -6.19
CA ILE A 647 15.41 2.12 -6.53
C ILE A 647 14.15 1.61 -5.83
N MET A 648 13.96 1.91 -4.54
CA MET A 648 12.75 1.56 -3.81
C MET A 648 11.51 2.12 -4.50
N GLN A 649 11.52 3.40 -4.87
CA GLN A 649 10.44 4.04 -5.62
C GLN A 649 10.15 3.29 -6.92
N ARG A 650 11.20 3.02 -7.72
CA ARG A 650 11.04 2.28 -8.99
C ARG A 650 10.45 0.90 -8.80
N LEU A 651 10.79 0.20 -7.71
CA LEU A 651 10.25 -1.12 -7.40
C LEU A 651 8.78 -1.04 -7.00
N ILE A 652 8.40 -0.03 -6.19
CA ILE A 652 7.02 0.25 -5.84
C ILE A 652 6.19 0.57 -7.09
N ASP A 653 6.71 1.41 -8.00
CA ASP A 653 6.04 1.74 -9.28
C ASP A 653 5.82 0.51 -10.17
N LEU A 654 6.69 -0.50 -10.06
CA LEU A 654 6.54 -1.78 -10.78
C LEU A 654 5.58 -2.75 -10.08
N GLY A 655 5.12 -2.45 -8.86
CA GLY A 655 4.16 -3.24 -8.11
C GLY A 655 4.76 -4.43 -7.36
N VAL A 656 5.97 -4.33 -6.79
CA VAL A 656 6.48 -5.42 -5.93
C VAL A 656 5.59 -5.62 -4.69
N ASP A 657 5.50 -6.86 -4.21
CA ASP A 657 4.73 -7.21 -3.01
C ASP A 657 5.47 -6.82 -1.72
N GLY A 658 6.80 -6.62 -1.78
CA GLY A 658 7.60 -6.26 -0.63
C GLY A 658 9.05 -5.97 -0.98
N ILE A 659 9.81 -5.44 -0.04
CA ILE A 659 11.23 -5.13 -0.21
C ILE A 659 11.99 -5.57 1.04
N ILE A 660 13.07 -6.31 0.84
CA ILE A 660 14.05 -6.61 1.89
C ILE A 660 15.12 -5.52 1.86
N THR A 661 15.34 -4.87 3.01
CA THR A 661 16.25 -3.71 3.13
C THR A 661 17.07 -3.77 4.41
N ASP A 662 18.31 -3.28 4.33
CA ASP A 662 19.13 -3.03 5.53
C ASP A 662 18.59 -1.84 6.33
N ASP A 663 17.96 -0.87 5.66
CA ASP A 663 17.46 0.40 6.19
C ASP A 663 15.92 0.46 6.07
N PRO A 664 15.18 -0.15 7.02
CA PRO A 664 13.72 -0.14 7.01
C PRO A 664 13.13 1.27 7.10
N ASN A 665 13.80 2.20 7.77
CA ASN A 665 13.30 3.56 7.95
C ASN A 665 13.23 4.29 6.60
N LEU A 666 14.28 4.17 5.79
CA LEU A 666 14.26 4.70 4.41
C LEU A 666 13.15 4.09 3.57
N LEU A 667 12.95 2.76 3.66
CA LEU A 667 11.86 2.10 2.94
C LEU A 667 10.49 2.58 3.42
N ILE A 668 10.30 2.78 4.72
CA ILE A 668 9.05 3.29 5.29
C ILE A 668 8.78 4.72 4.81
N GLU A 669 9.79 5.58 4.72
CA GLU A 669 9.63 6.93 4.16
C GLU A 669 9.13 6.89 2.71
N VAL A 670 9.76 6.07 1.86
CA VAL A 670 9.34 5.90 0.46
C VAL A 670 7.95 5.26 0.38
N ALA A 671 7.65 4.25 1.19
CA ALA A 671 6.34 3.61 1.23
C ALA A 671 5.24 4.59 1.68
N THR A 672 5.49 5.41 2.70
CA THR A 672 4.55 6.43 3.21
C THR A 672 4.20 7.43 2.11
N LEU A 673 5.20 7.90 1.35
CA LEU A 673 5.00 8.81 0.21
C LEU A 673 4.01 8.27 -0.83
N ASN A 674 4.02 6.95 -1.02
CA ASN A 674 3.17 6.23 -1.98
C ASN A 674 1.85 5.73 -1.36
N GLY A 675 1.55 6.10 -0.11
CA GLY A 675 0.34 5.64 0.57
C GLY A 675 0.38 4.17 0.97
N LEU A 676 1.57 3.58 1.07
CA LEU A 676 1.77 2.16 1.41
C LEU A 676 2.27 1.97 2.85
N ARG A 677 2.40 3.04 3.65
CA ARG A 677 2.64 2.97 5.10
C ARG A 677 2.05 4.17 5.82
#